data_AF-A0AAD7TPR1-F1
#
_entry.id   AF-A0AAD7TPR1-F1
#
_cell.length_a   1.000
_cell.length_b   1.000
_cell.length_c   1.000
_cell.angle_alpha   90.00
_cell.angle_beta   90.00
_cell.angle_gamma   90.00
#
_symmetry.space_group_name_H-M   'P 1'
#
loop_
_entity.id
_entity.type
_entity.pdbx_description
1 polymer ?
#
loop_
_entity_poly.entity_id
_entity_poly.type
_entity_poly.pdbx_seq_one_letter_code
_entity_poly.pdbx_strand_id
1 'polypeptide(L)'
;MVEGVQIHSQQAKEAQQQILTEDALKFLAALHRTFESTRQNLLVARETIQQRLDAGQQLDFPAETAHIRADPSWICAPPGPGLEDRRVEITGPTDRKMVINALNSGTKTFMADFEDANSPTFANMLNGQVNLRDAIRRQIDFESGGKAYKLKENPAVLIVRPRGWHLDEPRVTVDNAPMSASLFDFALYFFHNAHELVRRGSGPYFYLPKMEHYLEARLWNDVFNFSQSYIGMPHGTIRATVLIETLPAAFQMEEILFELRTHSAGLNCGRWDYIFSFIKRRRADRSAVLPDRKDVTMEVGFMDAYVRLLIQTCHKRRVAAMGGMSAQIPIKNDPKANEIAMNKVRADKLREVTNGHDGTWIAHPLINDIAMEIFNKYMLGPNQYHIRREDVKVAAADLLNTKVPGQITVEGVRSNVATSLAYSAAWLGGNGCIPLNWLMEDAATAEITRIQLWQWVKYGMRTADSGEVITAAYVDRLVDEIAPTLKSAVITEENLDIVSRYLKAQVRREWPSEFLTSDLMGYLAVRDGSEGMSRQIKRITLTSKKNWWMVELDEEEDGANPPPLSSAPSEDPHTANESHHRTPRMIHRQTPRTYETTSHSSAPIYTPPSNPSTIFSFPTPTSYSAPPNPTQHLAPVAAGSASELFKCVVKKPNVVQLEINGEMQSNAKDVTTQFLAELRVYTTLARHRNITAFLGCLENVGMVLEYLEGRTLYDVIREEADTLRGARAKKVDYHNQLLDGLTHLHSYGLSHGDLSLLNILVTFSSDTIKLFDFGRSVSADSVYASPDDDLAAPPVSPPASAVPHELALRDEGPAPYPCAARRGPAQGRADIPGHAPVLRPRDIARGVPGRAARGRVQLRDDLGVSGPVRAGRREAVGPAEGQAAERLLGRLAGVW
;
A
#
# COMPACT_ATOMS: atom_id res chain seq x y z
N MET A 1 -24.97 -0.73 -11.67
CA MET A 1 -24.14 -0.39 -10.48
C MET A 1 -23.18 -1.54 -10.26
N VAL A 2 -21.91 -1.27 -10.01
CA VAL A 2 -20.91 -2.32 -9.76
C VAL A 2 -20.99 -2.73 -8.28
N GLU A 3 -21.10 -4.02 -8.02
CA GLU A 3 -21.21 -4.56 -6.66
C GLU A 3 -20.04 -4.10 -5.77
N GLY A 4 -20.38 -3.61 -4.58
CA GLY A 4 -19.41 -3.09 -3.60
C GLY A 4 -18.86 -1.69 -3.88
N VAL A 5 -19.10 -1.10 -5.06
CA VAL A 5 -18.55 0.21 -5.42
C VAL A 5 -19.54 1.33 -5.10
N GLN A 6 -19.08 2.34 -4.35
CA GLN A 6 -19.87 3.52 -4.00
C GLN A 6 -19.10 4.81 -4.34
N ILE A 7 -19.81 5.82 -4.82
CA ILE A 7 -19.28 7.16 -5.11
C ILE A 7 -20.00 8.14 -4.17
N HIS A 8 -19.25 8.73 -3.25
CA HIS A 8 -19.77 9.56 -2.16
C HIS A 8 -19.93 11.03 -2.56
N SER A 9 -19.14 11.50 -3.53
CA SER A 9 -19.18 12.90 -3.98
C SER A 9 -20.12 13.11 -5.17
N GLN A 10 -20.84 14.24 -5.14
CA GLN A 10 -21.66 14.73 -6.24
C GLN A 10 -20.95 15.79 -7.11
N GLN A 11 -19.67 16.06 -6.87
CA GLN A 11 -18.90 17.06 -7.62
C GLN A 11 -18.56 16.61 -9.05
N ALA A 12 -18.51 17.57 -9.98
CA ALA A 12 -18.19 17.34 -11.40
C ALA A 12 -19.02 16.22 -12.07
N LYS A 13 -20.35 16.24 -11.90
CA LYS A 13 -21.29 15.21 -12.42
C LYS A 13 -21.09 14.86 -13.90
N GLU A 14 -20.82 15.85 -14.75
CA GLU A 14 -20.56 15.63 -16.18
C GLU A 14 -19.29 14.82 -16.42
N ALA A 15 -18.24 15.04 -15.63
CA ALA A 15 -17.01 14.27 -15.68
C ALA A 15 -17.18 12.87 -15.06
N GLN A 16 -17.98 12.74 -13.99
CA GLN A 16 -18.36 11.43 -13.46
C GLN A 16 -19.02 10.55 -14.53
N GLN A 17 -20.06 11.05 -15.20
CA GLN A 17 -20.76 10.32 -16.28
C GLN A 17 -19.83 9.90 -17.43
N GLN A 18 -18.79 10.68 -17.68
CA GLN A 18 -17.84 10.49 -18.78
C GLN A 18 -16.66 9.56 -18.47
N ILE A 19 -16.28 9.43 -17.19
CA ILE A 19 -15.06 8.74 -16.76
C ILE A 19 -15.38 7.56 -15.82
N LEU A 20 -16.36 7.70 -14.94
CA LEU A 20 -16.82 6.65 -14.02
C LEU A 20 -17.90 5.78 -14.68
N THR A 21 -17.61 5.30 -15.90
CA THR A 21 -18.47 4.36 -16.62
C THR A 21 -18.50 3.00 -15.91
N GLU A 22 -19.54 2.19 -16.15
CA GLU A 22 -19.69 0.92 -15.43
C GLU A 22 -18.47 -0.01 -15.58
N ASP A 23 -17.88 -0.09 -16.78
CA ASP A 23 -16.71 -0.94 -17.01
C ASP A 23 -15.41 -0.36 -16.44
N ALA A 24 -15.29 0.98 -16.36
CA ALA A 24 -14.20 1.62 -15.63
C ALA A 24 -14.32 1.35 -14.13
N LEU A 25 -15.53 1.38 -13.56
CA LEU A 25 -15.80 1.02 -12.17
C LEU A 25 -15.55 -0.47 -11.88
N LYS A 26 -15.87 -1.39 -12.81
CA LYS A 26 -15.50 -2.82 -12.71
C LYS A 26 -13.98 -2.99 -12.66
N PHE A 27 -13.25 -2.29 -13.52
CA PHE A 27 -11.79 -2.34 -13.56
C PHE A 27 -11.15 -1.75 -12.29
N LEU A 28 -11.66 -0.62 -11.79
CA LEU A 28 -11.26 -0.04 -10.51
C LEU A 28 -11.48 -1.02 -9.34
N ALA A 29 -12.65 -1.66 -9.27
CA ALA A 29 -12.97 -2.65 -8.24
C ALA A 29 -12.06 -3.89 -8.32
N ALA A 30 -11.77 -4.37 -9.54
CA ALA A 30 -10.88 -5.50 -9.76
C ALA A 30 -9.43 -5.18 -9.30
N LEU A 31 -8.93 -3.99 -9.62
CA LEU A 31 -7.63 -3.52 -9.13
C LEU A 31 -7.59 -3.40 -7.60
N HIS A 32 -8.60 -2.77 -6.99
CA HIS A 32 -8.69 -2.61 -5.54
C HIS A 32 -8.67 -3.99 -4.84
N ARG A 33 -9.59 -4.88 -5.20
CA ARG A 33 -9.71 -6.23 -4.61
C ARG A 33 -8.44 -7.09 -4.76
N THR A 34 -7.64 -6.84 -5.80
CA THR A 34 -6.40 -7.60 -6.05
C THR A 34 -5.20 -7.02 -5.30
N PHE A 35 -5.08 -5.69 -5.20
CA PHE A 35 -3.82 -5.03 -4.85
C PHE A 35 -3.85 -4.19 -3.57
N GLU A 36 -5.03 -3.82 -3.05
CA GLU A 36 -5.14 -2.91 -1.90
C GLU A 36 -4.49 -3.48 -0.63
N SER A 37 -4.71 -4.76 -0.34
CA SER A 37 -4.08 -5.44 0.81
C SER A 37 -2.55 -5.42 0.72
N THR A 38 -1.99 -5.58 -0.48
CA THR A 38 -0.55 -5.51 -0.72
C THR A 38 -0.03 -4.08 -0.53
N ARG A 39 -0.76 -3.06 -1.00
CA ARG A 39 -0.43 -1.65 -0.75
C ARG A 39 -0.38 -1.35 0.75
N GLN A 40 -1.41 -1.73 1.51
CA GLN A 40 -1.47 -1.51 2.95
C GLN A 40 -0.32 -2.19 3.69
N ASN A 41 0.00 -3.45 3.35
CA ASN A 41 1.14 -4.17 3.91
C ASN A 41 2.47 -3.46 3.64
N LEU A 42 2.66 -2.87 2.46
CA LEU A 42 3.86 -2.08 2.13
C LEU A 42 3.92 -0.75 2.89
N LEU A 43 2.79 -0.08 3.12
CA LEU A 43 2.73 1.13 3.95
C LEU A 43 3.09 0.81 5.42
N VAL A 44 2.59 -0.29 5.98
CA VAL A 44 2.98 -0.78 7.32
C VAL A 44 4.47 -1.17 7.36
N ALA A 45 5.01 -1.72 6.27
CA ALA A 45 6.45 -1.99 6.17
C ALA A 45 7.30 -0.70 6.20
N ARG A 46 6.84 0.42 5.62
CA ARG A 46 7.51 1.74 5.76
C ARG A 46 7.60 2.17 7.22
N GLU A 47 6.51 2.05 7.98
CA GLU A 47 6.51 2.37 9.42
C GLU A 47 7.48 1.48 10.20
N THR A 48 7.51 0.18 9.89
CA THR A 48 8.41 -0.81 10.50
C THR A 48 9.88 -0.49 10.22
N ILE A 49 10.23 -0.13 8.99
CA ILE A 49 11.58 0.29 8.60
C ILE A 49 11.96 1.57 9.36
N GLN A 50 11.06 2.56 9.40
CA GLN A 50 11.31 3.83 10.08
C GLN A 50 11.57 3.66 11.58
N GLN A 51 10.85 2.77 12.28
CA GLN A 51 11.11 2.49 13.69
C GLN A 51 12.55 1.99 13.93
N ARG A 52 13.10 1.20 13.00
CA ARG A 52 14.49 0.74 13.06
C ARG A 52 15.48 1.87 12.78
N LEU A 53 15.17 2.77 11.83
CA LEU A 53 15.98 3.97 11.57
C LEU A 53 15.99 4.90 12.80
N ASP A 54 14.85 5.08 13.45
CA ASP A 54 14.73 5.86 14.69
C ASP A 54 15.52 5.23 15.86
N ALA A 55 15.60 3.89 15.89
CA ALA A 55 16.45 3.13 16.81
C ALA A 55 17.96 3.12 16.43
N GLY A 56 18.35 3.81 15.35
CA GLY A 56 19.75 4.01 14.94
C GLY A 56 20.26 3.07 13.85
N GLN A 57 19.42 2.20 13.26
CA GLN A 57 19.81 1.44 12.07
C GLN A 57 20.18 2.39 10.93
N GLN A 58 21.34 2.17 10.30
CA GLN A 58 21.77 2.93 9.13
C GLN A 58 21.19 2.33 7.84
N LEU A 59 20.97 3.18 6.84
CA LEU A 59 20.65 2.73 5.48
C LEU A 59 21.94 2.29 4.76
N ASP A 60 21.84 1.19 4.03
CA ASP A 60 22.90 0.64 3.17
C ASP A 60 22.25 -0.07 1.96
N PHE A 61 23.06 -0.42 0.96
CA PHE A 61 22.62 -1.20 -0.20
C PHE A 61 22.22 -2.62 0.25
N PRO A 62 21.01 -3.12 -0.06
CA PRO A 62 20.54 -4.41 0.48
C PRO A 62 21.47 -5.57 0.11
N ALA A 63 21.79 -6.45 1.07
CA ALA A 63 22.76 -7.53 0.86
C ALA A 63 22.12 -8.69 0.08
N GLU A 64 20.85 -8.96 0.32
CA GLU A 64 20.07 -10.04 -0.29
C GLU A 64 19.91 -9.88 -1.81
N THR A 65 19.86 -8.64 -2.31
CA THR A 65 19.77 -8.32 -3.74
C THR A 65 21.12 -8.04 -4.41
N ALA A 66 22.26 -8.22 -3.71
CA ALA A 66 23.58 -7.91 -4.27
C ALA A 66 23.88 -8.63 -5.61
N HIS A 67 23.31 -9.82 -5.81
CA HIS A 67 23.40 -10.57 -7.06
C HIS A 67 22.75 -9.87 -8.27
N ILE A 68 21.66 -9.11 -8.05
CA ILE A 68 21.00 -8.30 -9.10
C ILE A 68 21.92 -7.17 -9.55
N ARG A 69 22.56 -6.47 -8.59
CA ARG A 69 23.51 -5.38 -8.88
C ARG A 69 24.78 -5.90 -9.56
N ALA A 70 25.25 -7.08 -9.17
CA ALA A 70 26.45 -7.70 -9.70
C ALA A 70 26.29 -8.23 -11.14
N ASP A 71 25.10 -8.68 -11.54
CA ASP A 71 24.85 -9.20 -12.90
C ASP A 71 24.83 -8.07 -13.95
N PRO A 72 25.75 -8.06 -14.93
CA PRO A 72 25.78 -7.07 -16.01
C PRO A 72 24.92 -7.47 -17.22
N SER A 73 24.35 -8.68 -17.25
CA SER A 73 23.65 -9.22 -18.42
C SER A 73 22.25 -8.64 -18.60
N TRP A 74 21.57 -8.30 -17.51
CA TRP A 74 20.22 -7.72 -17.57
C TRP A 74 20.24 -6.20 -17.84
N ILE A 75 19.28 -5.79 -18.66
CA ILE A 75 18.94 -4.42 -19.01
C ILE A 75 17.42 -4.28 -18.96
N CYS A 76 16.90 -3.06 -18.91
CA CYS A 76 15.46 -2.86 -19.05
C CYS A 76 15.02 -2.96 -20.52
N ALA A 77 13.71 -2.96 -20.73
CA ALA A 77 13.08 -2.81 -22.02
C ALA A 77 13.55 -1.53 -22.74
N PRO A 78 13.62 -1.52 -24.08
CA PRO A 78 13.90 -0.30 -24.83
C PRO A 78 12.82 0.76 -24.57
N PRO A 79 13.14 2.05 -24.78
CA PRO A 79 12.17 3.14 -24.70
C PRO A 79 10.92 2.85 -25.53
N GLY A 80 9.76 3.27 -25.02
CA GLY A 80 8.52 3.26 -25.81
C GLY A 80 8.56 4.36 -26.89
N PRO A 81 7.75 4.26 -27.95
CA PRO A 81 7.66 5.28 -28.99
C PRO A 81 7.48 6.70 -28.43
N GLY A 82 8.41 7.60 -28.76
CA GLY A 82 8.44 8.98 -28.30
C GLY A 82 9.17 9.21 -26.97
N LEU A 83 9.73 8.15 -26.34
CA LEU A 83 10.54 8.23 -25.12
C LEU A 83 12.05 8.06 -25.41
N GLU A 84 12.46 7.95 -26.67
CA GLU A 84 13.87 7.84 -27.08
C GLU A 84 14.65 9.15 -26.85
N ASP A 85 13.98 10.30 -27.06
CA ASP A 85 14.51 11.65 -26.90
C ASP A 85 13.63 12.45 -25.94
N ARG A 86 14.12 12.62 -24.70
CA ARG A 86 13.39 13.26 -23.59
C ARG A 86 14.09 14.54 -23.11
N ARG A 87 14.87 15.18 -23.98
CA ARG A 87 15.86 16.21 -23.61
C ARG A 87 15.32 17.35 -22.75
N VAL A 88 14.05 17.74 -22.95
CA VAL A 88 13.32 18.64 -22.06
C VAL A 88 11.90 18.11 -21.89
N GLU A 89 11.46 18.04 -20.64
CA GLU A 89 10.09 17.72 -20.24
C GLU A 89 9.49 18.91 -19.47
N ILE A 90 8.23 19.24 -19.75
CA ILE A 90 7.47 20.20 -18.94
C ILE A 90 6.60 19.43 -17.96
N THR A 91 6.44 19.94 -16.73
CA THR A 91 5.47 19.42 -15.77
C THR A 91 4.32 20.42 -15.56
N GLY A 92 3.15 19.94 -15.14
CA GLY A 92 2.05 20.82 -14.77
C GLY A 92 0.73 20.09 -14.47
N PRO A 93 -0.23 20.81 -13.88
CA PRO A 93 -1.52 20.25 -13.48
C PRO A 93 -2.39 19.86 -14.69
N THR A 94 -3.40 19.05 -14.42
CA THR A 94 -4.35 18.53 -15.41
C THR A 94 -5.47 19.51 -15.82
N ASP A 95 -5.34 20.80 -15.48
CA ASP A 95 -6.24 21.86 -15.92
C ASP A 95 -6.28 21.98 -17.45
N ARG A 96 -7.48 22.10 -18.02
CA ARG A 96 -7.70 22.06 -19.49
C ARG A 96 -6.80 23.03 -20.27
N LYS A 97 -6.67 24.27 -19.78
CA LYS A 97 -5.80 25.29 -20.36
C LYS A 97 -4.30 24.98 -20.20
N MET A 98 -3.90 24.43 -19.05
CA MET A 98 -2.50 24.09 -18.78
C MET A 98 -2.06 22.89 -19.61
N VAL A 99 -2.90 21.85 -19.72
CA VAL A 99 -2.68 20.69 -20.61
C VAL A 99 -2.45 21.14 -22.06
N ILE A 100 -3.28 22.02 -22.62
CA ILE A 100 -3.07 22.55 -23.98
C ILE A 100 -1.74 23.30 -24.09
N ASN A 101 -1.43 24.19 -23.15
CA ASN A 101 -0.21 24.99 -23.18
C ASN A 101 1.06 24.14 -23.04
N ALA A 102 1.04 23.13 -22.17
CA ALA A 102 2.15 22.23 -21.92
C ALA A 102 2.42 21.32 -23.12
N LEU A 103 1.38 20.69 -23.69
CA LEU A 103 1.47 19.90 -24.93
C LEU A 103 1.96 20.74 -26.12
N ASN A 104 1.63 22.03 -26.17
CA ASN A 104 2.04 22.95 -27.23
C ASN A 104 3.39 23.66 -26.96
N SER A 105 4.05 23.41 -25.84
CA SER A 105 5.22 24.18 -25.36
C SER A 105 6.47 24.03 -26.23
N GLY A 106 6.58 22.95 -27.00
CA GLY A 106 7.77 22.60 -27.77
C GLY A 106 8.79 21.76 -27.00
N THR A 107 8.45 21.28 -25.80
CA THR A 107 9.19 20.19 -25.13
C THR A 107 9.00 18.86 -25.87
N LYS A 108 9.81 17.86 -25.51
CA LYS A 108 9.67 16.49 -26.04
C LYS A 108 8.51 15.77 -25.39
N THR A 109 8.39 15.91 -24.08
CA THR A 109 7.34 15.26 -23.28
C THR A 109 6.65 16.28 -22.35
N PHE A 110 5.46 15.93 -21.89
CA PHE A 110 4.70 16.64 -20.86
C PHE A 110 4.27 15.65 -19.78
N MET A 111 4.72 15.87 -18.54
CA MET A 111 4.19 15.18 -17.38
C MET A 111 2.93 15.89 -16.88
N ALA A 112 1.77 15.32 -17.19
CA ALA A 112 0.50 15.74 -16.63
C ALA A 112 0.34 15.17 -15.21
N ASP A 113 0.07 16.05 -14.26
CA ASP A 113 0.23 15.73 -12.85
C ASP A 113 -1.11 15.68 -12.09
N PHE A 114 -1.39 14.53 -11.47
CA PHE A 114 -2.46 14.35 -10.46
C PHE A 114 -1.91 14.40 -9.03
N GLU A 115 -0.59 14.50 -8.86
CA GLU A 115 0.10 14.44 -7.58
C GLU A 115 0.50 15.84 -7.09
N ASP A 116 1.79 16.12 -6.83
CA ASP A 116 2.20 17.29 -6.03
C ASP A 116 1.85 18.67 -6.61
N ALA A 117 1.76 18.82 -7.94
CA ALA A 117 1.33 20.07 -8.57
C ALA A 117 -0.20 20.18 -8.68
N ASN A 118 -0.96 19.30 -8.00
CA ASN A 118 -2.41 19.24 -8.07
C ASN A 118 -3.03 19.24 -6.66
N SER A 119 -4.22 19.85 -6.54
CA SER A 119 -5.04 19.68 -5.35
C SER A 119 -6.09 18.61 -5.66
N PRO A 120 -6.10 17.47 -4.94
CA PRO A 120 -6.99 16.35 -5.18
C PRO A 120 -8.40 16.60 -4.63
N THR A 121 -9.03 17.67 -5.11
CA THR A 121 -10.49 17.79 -5.12
C THR A 121 -11.04 16.80 -6.14
N PHE A 122 -12.22 16.25 -5.88
CA PHE A 122 -12.81 15.26 -6.79
C PHE A 122 -13.08 15.85 -8.18
N ALA A 123 -13.41 17.14 -8.23
CA ALA A 123 -13.54 17.89 -9.48
C ALA A 123 -12.22 17.96 -10.27
N ASN A 124 -11.08 18.28 -9.63
CA ASN A 124 -9.79 18.35 -10.32
C ASN A 124 -9.36 16.99 -10.87
N MET A 125 -9.55 15.92 -10.08
CA MET A 125 -9.18 14.56 -10.48
C MET A 125 -10.01 14.09 -11.68
N LEU A 126 -11.34 14.22 -11.62
CA LEU A 126 -12.22 13.78 -12.72
C LEU A 126 -12.10 14.65 -13.97
N ASN A 127 -12.09 15.98 -13.83
CA ASN A 127 -11.90 16.88 -14.96
C ASN A 127 -10.52 16.69 -15.59
N GLY A 128 -9.49 16.38 -14.80
CA GLY A 128 -8.17 16.02 -15.30
C GLY A 128 -8.22 14.79 -16.22
N GLN A 129 -8.90 13.72 -15.79
CA GLN A 129 -9.08 12.52 -16.63
C GLN A 129 -9.84 12.83 -17.93
N VAL A 130 -10.90 13.67 -17.89
CA VAL A 130 -11.59 14.17 -19.10
C VAL A 130 -10.64 14.95 -20.00
N ASN A 131 -9.86 15.89 -19.46
CA ASN A 131 -8.94 16.72 -20.23
C ASN A 131 -7.87 15.88 -20.94
N LEU A 132 -7.28 14.89 -20.25
CA LEU A 132 -6.30 14.00 -20.88
C LEU A 132 -6.93 13.09 -21.94
N ARG A 133 -8.13 12.55 -21.69
CA ARG A 133 -8.89 11.73 -22.64
C ARG A 133 -9.20 12.50 -23.93
N ASP A 134 -9.63 13.76 -23.80
CA ASP A 134 -9.91 14.67 -24.91
C ASP A 134 -8.61 15.06 -25.64
N ALA A 135 -7.52 15.32 -24.90
CA ALA A 135 -6.23 15.72 -25.48
C ALA A 135 -5.66 14.64 -26.38
N ILE A 136 -5.65 13.38 -25.91
CA ILE A 136 -5.19 12.22 -26.66
C ILE A 136 -6.02 12.05 -27.94
N ARG A 137 -7.34 12.31 -27.88
CA ARG A 137 -8.23 12.24 -29.04
C ARG A 137 -8.11 13.41 -30.00
N ARG A 138 -7.35 14.46 -29.64
CA ARG A 138 -7.26 15.78 -30.33
C ARG A 138 -8.59 16.55 -30.33
N GLN A 139 -9.33 16.47 -29.22
CA GLN A 139 -10.64 17.09 -28.99
C GLN A 139 -10.62 18.13 -27.84
N ILE A 140 -9.44 18.39 -27.24
CA ILE A 140 -9.28 19.39 -26.17
C ILE A 140 -9.25 20.82 -26.74
N ASP A 141 -10.42 21.39 -26.93
CA ASP A 141 -10.60 22.83 -27.17
C ASP A 141 -10.86 23.57 -25.85
N PHE A 142 -10.40 24.82 -25.75
CA PHE A 142 -10.69 25.74 -24.65
C PHE A 142 -10.74 27.19 -25.15
N GLU A 143 -11.73 27.96 -24.72
CA GLU A 143 -11.84 29.39 -25.05
C GLU A 143 -11.91 30.25 -23.79
N SER A 144 -11.16 31.36 -23.77
CA SER A 144 -11.16 32.29 -22.63
C SER A 144 -10.67 33.67 -23.05
N GLY A 145 -11.41 34.72 -22.69
CA GLY A 145 -11.07 36.11 -23.01
C GLY A 145 -10.94 36.37 -24.52
N GLY A 146 -11.79 35.76 -25.33
CA GLY A 146 -11.77 35.89 -26.80
C GLY A 146 -10.59 35.15 -27.49
N LYS A 147 -9.79 34.36 -26.76
CA LYS A 147 -8.73 33.52 -27.34
C LYS A 147 -9.14 32.05 -27.29
N ALA A 148 -9.08 31.39 -28.45
CA ALA A 148 -9.19 29.95 -28.56
C ALA A 148 -7.81 29.28 -28.41
N TYR A 149 -7.78 28.19 -27.66
CA TYR A 149 -6.61 27.36 -27.39
C TYR A 149 -6.92 25.95 -27.93
N LYS A 150 -6.08 25.46 -28.85
CA LYS A 150 -6.20 24.14 -29.49
C LYS A 150 -4.84 23.46 -29.54
N LEU A 151 -4.80 22.13 -29.67
CA LEU A 151 -3.54 21.40 -29.85
C LEU A 151 -2.93 21.66 -31.23
N LYS A 152 -1.59 21.75 -31.26
CA LYS A 152 -0.78 21.70 -32.47
C LYS A 152 -0.77 20.28 -33.06
N GLU A 153 -0.33 20.15 -34.30
CA GLU A 153 -0.28 18.87 -35.03
C GLU A 153 0.62 17.82 -34.37
N ASN A 154 1.77 18.27 -33.83
CA ASN A 154 2.77 17.43 -33.16
C ASN A 154 2.96 17.95 -31.71
N PRO A 155 2.05 17.60 -30.78
CA PRO A 155 2.19 17.95 -29.37
C PRO A 155 3.30 17.11 -28.71
N ALA A 156 3.78 17.57 -27.54
CA ALA A 156 4.68 16.80 -26.69
C ALA A 156 4.06 15.45 -26.29
N VAL A 157 4.91 14.43 -26.09
CA VAL A 157 4.48 13.09 -25.65
C VAL A 157 3.96 13.16 -24.22
N LEU A 158 2.71 12.73 -24.01
CA LEU A 158 2.06 12.76 -22.71
C LEU A 158 2.55 11.61 -21.82
N ILE A 159 2.90 11.95 -20.58
CA ILE A 159 3.24 11.02 -19.48
C ILE A 159 2.38 11.45 -18.28
N VAL A 160 1.86 10.51 -17.48
CA VAL A 160 0.98 10.84 -16.34
C VAL A 160 1.63 10.49 -15.01
N ARG A 161 1.62 11.44 -14.05
CA ARG A 161 2.00 11.18 -12.65
C ARG A 161 0.74 10.96 -11.80
N PRO A 162 0.35 9.71 -11.47
CA PRO A 162 -0.69 9.43 -10.48
C PRO A 162 -0.21 9.77 -9.06
N ARG A 163 -1.16 9.92 -8.14
CA ARG A 163 -0.89 10.12 -6.70
C ARG A 163 -0.04 8.98 -6.12
N GLY A 164 0.88 9.30 -5.20
CA GLY A 164 1.75 8.31 -4.54
C GLY A 164 1.01 7.35 -3.59
N TRP A 165 1.61 6.20 -3.28
CA TRP A 165 0.97 5.08 -2.56
C TRP A 165 0.33 5.42 -1.20
N HIS A 166 0.76 6.52 -0.57
CA HIS A 166 0.32 6.99 0.74
C HIS A 166 -1.02 7.75 0.72
N LEU A 167 -1.60 8.00 -0.47
CA LEU A 167 -2.86 8.70 -0.64
C LEU A 167 -4.01 7.73 -0.95
N ASP A 168 -5.15 8.03 -0.33
CA ASP A 168 -6.44 7.39 -0.58
C ASP A 168 -7.35 8.36 -1.35
N GLU A 169 -8.32 7.80 -2.08
CA GLU A 169 -9.41 8.52 -2.71
C GLU A 169 -10.72 8.29 -1.93
N PRO A 170 -10.99 9.08 -0.86
CA PRO A 170 -12.13 8.84 0.03
C PRO A 170 -13.50 9.06 -0.64
N ARG A 171 -13.59 9.71 -1.80
CA ARG A 171 -14.87 9.88 -2.52
C ARG A 171 -15.32 8.60 -3.23
N VAL A 172 -14.47 7.57 -3.32
CA VAL A 172 -14.80 6.30 -3.96
C VAL A 172 -14.37 5.14 -3.06
N THR A 173 -15.33 4.34 -2.62
CA THR A 173 -15.07 3.13 -1.84
C THR A 173 -15.38 1.88 -2.65
N VAL A 174 -14.60 0.81 -2.40
CA VAL A 174 -14.87 -0.55 -2.87
C VAL A 174 -14.96 -1.44 -1.64
N ASP A 175 -16.05 -2.18 -1.50
CA ASP A 175 -16.33 -3.06 -0.35
C ASP A 175 -16.26 -2.33 1.02
N ASN A 176 -16.66 -1.05 1.01
CA ASN A 176 -16.59 -0.08 2.11
C ASN A 176 -15.19 0.37 2.54
N ALA A 177 -14.13 0.00 1.81
CA ALA A 177 -12.79 0.56 1.98
C ALA A 177 -12.53 1.71 0.98
N PRO A 178 -11.88 2.83 1.38
CA PRO A 178 -11.50 3.87 0.44
C PRO A 178 -10.48 3.33 -0.57
N MET A 179 -10.61 3.73 -1.84
CA MET A 179 -9.72 3.24 -2.88
C MET A 179 -8.34 3.91 -2.79
N SER A 180 -7.26 3.19 -3.09
CA SER A 180 -5.95 3.81 -3.33
C SER A 180 -6.04 4.89 -4.41
N ALA A 181 -5.58 6.10 -4.10
CA ALA A 181 -5.52 7.20 -5.06
C ALA A 181 -4.62 6.86 -6.27
N SER A 182 -3.51 6.17 -6.01
CA SER A 182 -2.59 5.68 -7.06
C SER A 182 -3.28 4.78 -8.06
N LEU A 183 -4.07 3.80 -7.58
CA LEU A 183 -4.82 2.90 -8.44
C LEU A 183 -5.94 3.64 -9.16
N PHE A 184 -6.64 4.57 -8.51
CA PHE A 184 -7.71 5.36 -9.12
C PHE A 184 -7.21 6.19 -10.32
N ASP A 185 -6.14 6.96 -10.12
CA ASP A 185 -5.56 7.83 -11.15
C ASP A 185 -4.99 7.02 -12.34
N PHE A 186 -4.23 5.98 -12.02
CA PHE A 186 -3.66 5.06 -13.02
C PHE A 186 -4.76 4.39 -13.83
N ALA A 187 -5.76 3.80 -13.16
CA ALA A 187 -6.76 2.97 -13.80
C ALA A 187 -7.65 3.76 -14.75
N LEU A 188 -8.10 4.94 -14.33
CA LEU A 188 -8.93 5.80 -15.18
C LEU A 188 -8.15 6.30 -16.40
N TYR A 189 -6.90 6.72 -16.23
CA TYR A 189 -6.08 7.14 -17.36
C TYR A 189 -5.81 5.97 -18.32
N PHE A 190 -5.39 4.83 -17.79
CA PHE A 190 -5.06 3.63 -18.57
C PHE A 190 -6.29 3.11 -19.33
N PHE A 191 -7.40 2.85 -18.63
CA PHE A 191 -8.61 2.25 -19.19
C PHE A 191 -9.19 3.08 -20.33
N HIS A 192 -9.29 4.40 -20.15
CA HIS A 192 -9.88 5.28 -21.16
C HIS A 192 -8.97 5.55 -22.36
N ASN A 193 -7.66 5.28 -22.27
CA ASN A 193 -6.70 5.81 -23.26
C ASN A 193 -5.68 4.83 -23.82
N ALA A 194 -5.37 3.70 -23.17
CA ALA A 194 -4.26 2.84 -23.57
C ALA A 194 -4.34 2.38 -25.04
N HIS A 195 -5.49 1.86 -25.47
CA HIS A 195 -5.71 1.47 -26.88
C HIS A 195 -5.62 2.65 -27.86
N GLU A 196 -6.12 3.82 -27.48
CA GLU A 196 -6.10 5.03 -28.32
C GLU A 196 -4.68 5.61 -28.47
N LEU A 197 -3.86 5.54 -27.41
CA LEU A 197 -2.45 5.92 -27.42
C LEU A 197 -1.64 5.01 -28.36
N VAL A 198 -1.80 3.69 -28.23
CA VAL A 198 -1.14 2.70 -29.10
C VAL A 198 -1.56 2.88 -30.55
N ARG A 199 -2.86 3.06 -30.82
CA ARG A 199 -3.39 3.33 -32.17
C ARG A 199 -2.83 4.62 -32.80
N ARG A 200 -2.36 5.57 -31.99
CA ARG A 200 -1.73 6.82 -32.42
C ARG A 200 -0.19 6.75 -32.48
N GLY A 201 0.41 5.59 -32.23
CA GLY A 201 1.87 5.41 -32.27
C GLY A 201 2.60 5.88 -31.01
N SER A 202 1.91 5.93 -29.86
CA SER A 202 2.48 6.18 -28.53
C SER A 202 2.12 5.01 -27.60
N GLY A 203 2.18 5.19 -26.27
CA GLY A 203 1.75 4.20 -25.29
C GLY A 203 1.26 4.84 -23.98
N PRO A 204 0.66 4.05 -23.08
CA PRO A 204 0.29 4.48 -21.75
C PRO A 204 1.55 4.65 -20.89
N TYR A 205 1.96 5.90 -20.66
CA TYR A 205 3.21 6.25 -20.01
C TYR A 205 2.99 6.94 -18.66
N PHE A 206 3.81 6.58 -17.67
CA PHE A 206 3.66 7.01 -16.28
C PHE A 206 4.94 7.56 -15.66
N TYR A 207 4.75 8.41 -14.65
CA TYR A 207 5.77 8.85 -13.71
C TYR A 207 5.38 8.38 -12.31
N LEU A 208 6.22 7.61 -11.63
CA LEU A 208 5.87 6.95 -10.36
C LEU A 208 6.54 7.64 -9.16
N PRO A 209 5.79 8.36 -8.30
CA PRO A 209 6.35 9.19 -7.24
C PRO A 209 6.53 8.45 -5.91
N LYS A 210 7.40 9.02 -5.06
CA LYS A 210 7.51 8.79 -3.61
C LYS A 210 7.53 7.30 -3.19
N MET A 211 8.15 6.44 -4.01
CA MET A 211 8.42 5.05 -3.64
C MET A 211 9.61 4.97 -2.68
N GLU A 212 9.59 4.00 -1.77
CA GLU A 212 10.61 3.84 -0.72
C GLU A 212 11.26 2.45 -0.70
N HIS A 213 10.69 1.48 -1.41
CA HIS A 213 11.21 0.12 -1.44
C HIS A 213 11.02 -0.52 -2.83
N TYR A 214 11.93 -1.39 -3.26
CA TYR A 214 11.79 -2.08 -4.56
C TYR A 214 10.53 -2.94 -4.65
N LEU A 215 10.00 -3.44 -3.53
CA LEU A 215 8.72 -4.16 -3.50
C LEU A 215 7.51 -3.28 -3.87
N GLU A 216 7.61 -1.96 -3.76
CA GLU A 216 6.59 -1.04 -4.25
C GLU A 216 6.66 -0.86 -5.77
N ALA A 217 7.86 -0.98 -6.34
CA ALA A 217 8.07 -1.06 -7.78
C ALA A 217 7.56 -2.41 -8.34
N ARG A 218 7.69 -3.51 -7.56
CA ARG A 218 7.04 -4.79 -7.86
C ARG A 218 5.50 -4.66 -7.87
N LEU A 219 4.90 -4.01 -6.86
CA LEU A 219 3.46 -3.75 -6.85
C LEU A 219 2.99 -3.01 -8.12
N TRP A 220 3.72 -1.97 -8.55
CA TRP A 220 3.42 -1.32 -9.83
C TRP A 220 3.56 -2.25 -11.04
N ASN A 221 4.61 -3.08 -11.09
CA ASN A 221 4.79 -4.05 -12.16
C ASN A 221 3.63 -5.06 -12.22
N ASP A 222 3.14 -5.53 -11.08
CA ASP A 222 2.02 -6.47 -11.00
C ASP A 222 0.69 -5.82 -11.40
N VAL A 223 0.45 -4.56 -10.98
CA VAL A 223 -0.66 -3.72 -11.47
C VAL A 223 -0.61 -3.54 -12.98
N PHE A 224 0.57 -3.28 -13.56
CA PHE A 224 0.75 -3.14 -15.01
C PHE A 224 0.49 -4.45 -15.76
N ASN A 225 1.01 -5.58 -15.26
CA ASN A 225 0.77 -6.89 -15.86
C ASN A 225 -0.70 -7.30 -15.82
N PHE A 226 -1.36 -7.11 -14.68
CA PHE A 226 -2.80 -7.33 -14.54
C PHE A 226 -3.60 -6.47 -15.51
N SER A 227 -3.28 -5.17 -15.56
CA SER A 227 -4.03 -4.18 -16.34
C SER A 227 -3.89 -4.40 -17.85
N GLN A 228 -2.68 -4.70 -18.33
CA GLN A 228 -2.45 -5.08 -19.73
C GLN A 228 -3.23 -6.36 -20.07
N SER A 229 -3.20 -7.38 -19.21
CA SER A 229 -3.98 -8.61 -19.39
C SER A 229 -5.49 -8.36 -19.43
N TYR A 230 -6.00 -7.52 -18.52
CA TYR A 230 -7.43 -7.21 -18.36
C TYR A 230 -8.03 -6.57 -19.63
N ILE A 231 -7.30 -5.69 -20.31
CA ILE A 231 -7.76 -5.04 -21.56
C ILE A 231 -7.26 -5.72 -22.85
N GLY A 232 -6.61 -6.87 -22.76
CA GLY A 232 -6.05 -7.59 -23.92
C GLY A 232 -4.86 -6.90 -24.60
N MET A 233 -4.10 -6.10 -23.86
CA MET A 233 -2.91 -5.38 -24.34
C MET A 233 -1.63 -6.22 -24.14
N PRO A 234 -0.66 -6.21 -25.08
CA PRO A 234 0.62 -6.91 -24.90
C PRO A 234 1.37 -6.44 -23.64
N HIS A 235 2.01 -7.38 -22.94
CA HIS A 235 2.86 -7.06 -21.80
C HIS A 235 4.09 -6.25 -22.23
N GLY A 236 4.54 -5.32 -21.40
CA GLY A 236 5.60 -4.39 -21.79
C GLY A 236 5.15 -3.34 -22.81
N THR A 237 3.87 -2.99 -22.85
CA THR A 237 3.36 -1.82 -23.60
C THR A 237 3.36 -0.56 -22.72
N ILE A 238 3.05 -0.71 -21.43
CA ILE A 238 3.20 0.36 -20.43
C ILE A 238 4.68 0.76 -20.30
N ARG A 239 4.95 2.06 -20.15
CA ARG A 239 6.26 2.56 -19.70
C ARG A 239 6.13 3.43 -18.45
N ALA A 240 7.09 3.32 -17.54
CA ALA A 240 7.11 4.04 -16.28
C ALA A 240 8.51 4.60 -15.99
N THR A 241 8.59 5.89 -15.69
CA THR A 241 9.80 6.53 -15.14
C THR A 241 9.61 6.68 -13.63
N VAL A 242 10.57 6.28 -12.81
CA VAL A 242 10.45 6.38 -11.34
C VAL A 242 11.17 7.63 -10.83
N LEU A 243 10.51 8.40 -9.97
CA LEU A 243 11.19 9.48 -9.23
C LEU A 243 11.95 8.84 -8.05
N ILE A 244 13.29 8.94 -8.02
CA ILE A 244 14.08 8.48 -6.86
C ILE A 244 14.15 9.62 -5.85
N GLU A 245 12.97 10.07 -5.42
CA GLU A 245 12.81 11.25 -4.57
C GLU A 245 12.66 10.90 -3.09
N THR A 246 13.05 9.70 -2.70
CA THR A 246 13.14 9.29 -1.29
C THR A 246 14.53 8.78 -0.95
N LEU A 247 14.99 9.05 0.27
CA LEU A 247 16.30 8.60 0.72
C LEU A 247 16.45 7.06 0.64
N PRO A 248 15.48 6.23 1.08
CA PRO A 248 15.59 4.77 0.99
C PRO A 248 15.66 4.25 -0.46
N ALA A 249 14.98 4.89 -1.42
CA ALA A 249 15.02 4.48 -2.83
C ALA A 249 16.39 4.69 -3.49
N ALA A 250 17.20 5.65 -3.00
CA ALA A 250 18.56 5.85 -3.53
C ALA A 250 19.51 4.68 -3.26
N PHE A 251 19.23 3.84 -2.25
CA PHE A 251 19.97 2.60 -1.97
C PHE A 251 19.45 1.39 -2.78
N GLN A 252 18.37 1.56 -3.53
CA GLN A 252 17.60 0.48 -4.17
C GLN A 252 17.33 0.76 -5.67
N MET A 253 18.07 1.67 -6.30
CA MET A 253 17.83 2.09 -7.69
C MET A 253 17.94 0.92 -8.69
N GLU A 254 18.91 0.03 -8.50
CA GLU A 254 19.10 -1.17 -9.31
C GLU A 254 17.92 -2.14 -9.17
N GLU A 255 17.46 -2.36 -7.95
CA GLU A 255 16.35 -3.24 -7.61
C GLU A 255 15.02 -2.70 -8.13
N ILE A 256 14.76 -1.39 -7.99
CA ILE A 256 13.59 -0.70 -8.55
C ILE A 256 13.56 -0.86 -10.08
N LEU A 257 14.70 -0.68 -10.76
CA LEU A 257 14.81 -0.93 -12.20
C LEU A 257 14.62 -2.41 -12.55
N PHE A 258 15.10 -3.33 -11.71
CA PHE A 258 14.96 -4.77 -11.95
C PHE A 258 13.50 -5.24 -11.84
N GLU A 259 12.76 -4.82 -10.80
CA GLU A 259 11.35 -5.16 -10.62
C GLU A 259 10.48 -4.59 -11.75
N LEU A 260 10.80 -3.39 -12.23
CA LEU A 260 10.12 -2.75 -13.37
C LEU A 260 10.78 -3.02 -14.73
N ARG A 261 11.73 -3.96 -14.87
CA ARG A 261 12.60 -4.05 -16.07
C ARG A 261 11.86 -4.17 -17.41
N THR A 262 10.67 -4.76 -17.45
CA THR A 262 9.82 -4.87 -18.66
C THR A 262 9.01 -3.61 -18.98
N HIS A 263 8.89 -2.70 -18.01
CA HIS A 263 8.08 -1.48 -18.06
C HIS A 263 8.89 -0.20 -17.82
N SER A 264 10.17 -0.27 -17.45
CA SER A 264 10.95 0.92 -17.10
C SER A 264 11.26 1.79 -18.32
N ALA A 265 11.17 3.11 -18.13
CA ALA A 265 11.68 4.14 -19.03
C ALA A 265 12.76 5.03 -18.36
N GLY A 266 13.24 4.65 -17.17
CA GLY A 266 14.31 5.35 -16.46
C GLY A 266 13.95 5.80 -15.05
N LEU A 267 14.85 6.60 -14.48
CA LEU A 267 14.73 7.22 -13.17
C LEU A 267 14.85 8.75 -13.30
N ASN A 268 14.32 9.49 -12.33
CA ASN A 268 14.40 10.95 -12.26
C ASN A 268 15.00 11.45 -10.93
N CYS A 269 15.76 12.55 -11.02
CA CYS A 269 16.31 13.26 -9.87
C CYS A 269 15.35 14.31 -9.27
N GLY A 270 14.70 13.98 -8.15
CA GLY A 270 14.02 14.96 -7.29
C GLY A 270 14.97 15.76 -6.40
N ARG A 271 14.59 17.01 -6.06
CA ARG A 271 15.29 17.86 -5.05
C ARG A 271 14.49 17.99 -3.76
N TRP A 272 13.33 18.65 -3.78
CA TRP A 272 12.59 18.98 -2.55
C TRP A 272 12.09 17.74 -1.82
N ASP A 273 11.43 16.80 -2.50
CA ASP A 273 11.01 15.53 -1.91
C ASP A 273 12.20 14.72 -1.37
N TYR A 274 13.33 14.68 -2.08
CA TYR A 274 14.50 13.92 -1.64
C TYR A 274 15.11 14.49 -0.35
N ILE A 275 15.21 15.83 -0.23
CA ILE A 275 15.69 16.49 0.98
C ILE A 275 14.64 16.37 2.12
N PHE A 276 13.36 16.44 1.81
CA PHE A 276 12.26 16.21 2.75
C PHE A 276 12.32 14.78 3.31
N SER A 277 12.47 13.78 2.43
CA SER A 277 12.64 12.37 2.77
C SER A 277 13.91 12.13 3.58
N PHE A 278 15.02 12.81 3.25
CA PHE A 278 16.26 12.75 4.02
C PHE A 278 16.04 13.17 5.48
N ILE A 279 15.39 14.32 5.69
CA ILE A 279 15.04 14.80 7.04
C ILE A 279 14.05 13.84 7.73
N LYS A 280 13.00 13.41 7.02
CA LYS A 280 11.95 12.53 7.57
C LYS A 280 12.50 11.16 7.99
N ARG A 281 13.35 10.55 7.17
CA ARG A 281 13.90 9.21 7.41
C ARG A 281 15.04 9.21 8.41
N ARG A 282 15.75 10.34 8.57
CA ARG A 282 16.78 10.55 9.61
C ARG A 282 16.30 11.42 10.77
N ARG A 283 14.98 11.47 11.02
CA ARG A 283 14.34 12.36 12.00
C ARG A 283 14.85 12.22 13.44
N ALA A 284 15.39 11.06 13.83
CA ALA A 284 15.97 10.82 15.14
C ALA A 284 17.45 11.26 15.25
N ASP A 285 18.14 11.43 14.12
CA ASP A 285 19.57 11.74 14.06
C ASP A 285 19.84 13.25 14.08
N ARG A 286 20.35 13.74 15.22
CA ARG A 286 20.76 15.15 15.39
C ARG A 286 21.88 15.58 14.44
N SER A 287 22.70 14.66 13.92
CA SER A 287 23.75 14.98 12.96
C SER A 287 23.23 15.19 11.52
N ALA A 288 21.95 14.88 11.29
CA ALA A 288 21.24 15.05 10.02
C ALA A 288 20.42 16.36 9.94
N VAL A 289 20.67 17.33 10.83
CA VAL A 289 20.09 18.67 10.75
C VAL A 289 20.67 19.43 9.56
N LEU A 290 19.79 19.93 8.68
CA LEU A 290 20.18 20.67 7.48
C LEU A 290 20.05 22.20 7.67
N PRO A 291 20.86 23.01 6.95
CA PRO A 291 20.72 24.46 6.90
C PRO A 291 19.47 24.90 6.09
N ASP A 292 19.32 26.20 5.86
CA ASP A 292 18.29 26.75 4.96
C ASP A 292 18.19 25.94 3.65
N ARG A 293 16.99 25.48 3.27
CA ARG A 293 16.74 24.65 2.06
C ARG A 293 17.39 25.17 0.77
N LYS A 294 17.59 26.50 0.66
CA LYS A 294 18.20 27.16 -0.49
C LYS A 294 19.66 26.72 -0.70
N ASP A 295 20.40 26.48 0.40
CA ASP A 295 21.83 26.14 0.45
C ASP A 295 22.08 24.65 0.15
N VAL A 296 21.06 23.79 0.33
CA VAL A 296 21.09 22.37 -0.02
C VAL A 296 20.93 22.19 -1.54
N THR A 297 21.95 22.56 -2.33
CA THR A 297 21.94 22.50 -3.80
C THR A 297 22.14 21.07 -4.33
N MET A 298 22.07 20.86 -5.65
CA MET A 298 22.36 19.56 -6.27
C MET A 298 23.85 19.19 -6.28
N GLU A 299 24.73 20.04 -5.73
CA GLU A 299 26.19 19.89 -5.78
C GLU A 299 26.80 19.56 -4.41
N VAL A 300 25.99 19.56 -3.34
CA VAL A 300 26.48 19.34 -1.97
C VAL A 300 26.47 17.84 -1.62
N GLY A 301 27.56 17.35 -1.02
CA GLY A 301 27.67 16.05 -0.36
C GLY A 301 26.78 14.93 -0.92
N PHE A 302 25.73 14.59 -0.17
CA PHE A 302 24.80 13.51 -0.50
C PHE A 302 23.99 13.72 -1.79
N MET A 303 23.69 14.97 -2.18
CA MET A 303 22.94 15.28 -3.41
C MET A 303 23.74 14.98 -4.67
N ASP A 304 25.04 15.33 -4.69
CA ASP A 304 25.94 15.02 -5.80
C ASP A 304 26.19 13.51 -5.90
N ALA A 305 26.41 12.83 -4.77
CA ALA A 305 26.55 11.38 -4.72
C ALA A 305 25.31 10.66 -5.30
N TYR A 306 24.12 11.10 -4.91
CA TYR A 306 22.84 10.64 -5.42
C TYR A 306 22.69 10.82 -6.95
N VAL A 307 22.98 12.03 -7.47
CA VAL A 307 22.92 12.32 -8.92
C VAL A 307 23.89 11.43 -9.71
N ARG A 308 25.14 11.31 -9.24
CA ARG A 308 26.16 10.48 -9.91
C ARG A 308 25.77 9.00 -9.93
N LEU A 309 25.25 8.48 -8.83
CA LEU A 309 24.78 7.09 -8.73
C LEU A 309 23.58 6.82 -9.64
N LEU A 310 22.62 7.76 -9.73
CA LEU A 310 21.43 7.62 -10.58
C LEU A 310 21.80 7.54 -12.06
N ILE A 311 22.66 8.46 -12.54
CA ILE A 311 23.12 8.45 -13.94
C ILE A 311 23.84 7.13 -14.26
N GLN A 312 24.79 6.71 -13.42
CA GLN A 312 25.51 5.45 -13.59
C GLN A 312 24.56 4.24 -13.66
N THR A 313 23.60 4.17 -12.73
CA THR A 313 22.62 3.07 -12.63
C THR A 313 21.71 3.00 -13.85
N CYS A 314 21.11 4.11 -14.26
CA CYS A 314 20.25 4.20 -15.44
C CYS A 314 21.00 3.81 -16.72
N HIS A 315 22.19 4.37 -16.93
CA HIS A 315 22.96 4.12 -18.14
C HIS A 315 23.48 2.69 -18.22
N LYS A 316 23.90 2.09 -17.08
CA LYS A 316 24.20 0.66 -16.98
C LYS A 316 23.04 -0.18 -17.54
N ARG A 317 21.81 0.12 -17.12
CA ARG A 317 20.58 -0.61 -17.52
C ARG A 317 19.88 -0.12 -18.79
N ARG A 318 20.48 0.84 -19.50
CA ARG A 318 20.04 1.40 -20.80
C ARG A 318 18.69 2.11 -20.77
N VAL A 319 18.45 2.88 -19.71
CA VAL A 319 17.25 3.70 -19.52
C VAL A 319 17.61 5.13 -19.17
N ALA A 320 16.63 6.03 -19.19
CA ALA A 320 16.87 7.45 -18.99
C ALA A 320 17.28 7.82 -17.56
N ALA A 321 18.27 8.70 -17.43
CA ALA A 321 18.64 9.42 -16.22
C ALA A 321 18.12 10.87 -16.33
N MET A 322 16.92 11.14 -15.83
CA MET A 322 16.29 12.45 -15.96
C MET A 322 16.76 13.42 -14.86
N GLY A 323 17.13 14.65 -15.26
CA GLY A 323 17.57 15.73 -14.38
C GLY A 323 16.43 16.43 -13.63
N GLY A 324 16.78 17.46 -12.85
CA GLY A 324 15.88 18.10 -11.90
C GLY A 324 15.05 19.26 -12.45
N MET A 325 14.12 19.72 -11.62
CA MET A 325 13.19 20.82 -11.92
C MET A 325 13.89 22.20 -11.95
N SER A 326 13.65 22.97 -13.01
CA SER A 326 13.78 24.44 -12.99
C SER A 326 12.40 25.09 -12.93
N ALA A 327 11.98 25.45 -11.72
CA ALA A 327 10.68 26.06 -11.41
C ALA A 327 10.59 27.58 -11.73
N GLN A 328 11.63 28.17 -12.32
CA GLN A 328 11.79 29.63 -12.43
C GLN A 328 10.79 30.28 -13.41
N ILE A 329 9.91 31.13 -12.89
CA ILE A 329 9.02 31.96 -13.70
C ILE A 329 9.80 33.22 -14.15
N PRO A 330 9.74 33.62 -15.44
CA PRO A 330 10.39 34.84 -15.90
C PRO A 330 9.83 36.12 -15.25
N ILE A 331 10.74 36.97 -14.78
CA ILE A 331 10.43 38.18 -14.01
C ILE A 331 10.20 39.35 -14.99
N LYS A 332 8.95 39.58 -15.38
CA LYS A 332 8.60 40.55 -16.44
C LYS A 332 8.93 42.01 -16.11
N ASN A 333 8.91 42.37 -14.82
CA ASN A 333 9.00 43.75 -14.36
C ASN A 333 10.41 44.15 -13.89
N ASP A 334 11.37 43.21 -13.89
CA ASP A 334 12.77 43.47 -13.58
C ASP A 334 13.67 42.66 -14.53
N PRO A 335 14.13 43.27 -15.64
CA PRO A 335 14.98 42.60 -16.62
C PRO A 335 16.31 42.09 -16.03
N LYS A 336 16.87 42.77 -15.02
CA LYS A 336 18.16 42.42 -14.42
C LYS A 336 18.03 41.23 -13.49
N ALA A 337 17.00 41.20 -12.63
CA ALA A 337 16.68 40.03 -11.83
C ALA A 337 16.32 38.83 -12.72
N ASN A 338 15.58 39.07 -13.82
CA ASN A 338 15.28 38.03 -14.79
C ASN A 338 16.55 37.46 -15.46
N GLU A 339 17.48 38.31 -15.88
CA GLU A 339 18.74 37.85 -16.48
C GLU A 339 19.56 36.99 -15.51
N ILE A 340 19.69 37.41 -14.24
CA ILE A 340 20.36 36.64 -13.19
C ILE A 340 19.68 35.27 -13.01
N ALA A 341 18.35 35.25 -12.92
CA ALA A 341 17.57 34.02 -12.76
C ALA A 341 17.72 33.07 -13.97
N MET A 342 17.63 33.60 -15.20
CA MET A 342 17.82 32.81 -16.42
C MET A 342 19.27 32.31 -16.57
N ASN A 343 20.27 33.08 -16.13
CA ASN A 343 21.67 32.63 -16.13
C ASN A 343 21.91 31.50 -15.11
N LYS A 344 21.23 31.51 -13.97
CA LYS A 344 21.23 30.36 -13.05
C LYS A 344 20.64 29.11 -13.70
N VAL A 345 19.49 29.24 -14.38
CA VAL A 345 18.88 28.13 -15.13
C VAL A 345 19.83 27.60 -16.21
N ARG A 346 20.54 28.47 -16.94
CA ARG A 346 21.57 28.06 -17.91
C ARG A 346 22.68 27.24 -17.27
N ALA A 347 23.21 27.68 -16.13
CA ALA A 347 24.25 26.95 -15.41
C ALA A 347 23.75 25.59 -14.91
N ASP A 348 22.54 25.53 -14.33
CA ASP A 348 21.93 24.30 -13.84
C ASP A 348 21.71 23.29 -14.97
N LYS A 349 21.15 23.70 -16.11
CA LYS A 349 20.90 22.80 -17.25
C LYS A 349 22.20 22.36 -17.93
N LEU A 350 23.21 23.23 -17.99
CA LEU A 350 24.54 22.88 -18.49
C LEU A 350 25.18 21.79 -17.63
N ARG A 351 25.19 21.98 -16.30
CA ARG A 351 25.70 21.00 -15.33
C ARG A 351 25.03 19.63 -15.52
N GLU A 352 23.71 19.60 -15.68
CA GLU A 352 22.95 18.36 -15.86
C GLU A 352 23.36 17.57 -17.11
N VAL A 353 23.36 18.20 -18.29
CA VAL A 353 23.74 17.51 -19.54
C VAL A 353 25.23 17.15 -19.59
N THR A 354 26.10 17.91 -18.92
CA THR A 354 27.53 17.54 -18.81
C THR A 354 27.79 16.41 -17.83
N ASN A 355 26.97 16.25 -16.78
CA ASN A 355 27.04 15.11 -15.86
C ASN A 355 26.58 13.80 -16.53
N GLY A 356 25.75 13.90 -17.57
CA GLY A 356 25.21 12.78 -18.34
C GLY A 356 23.70 12.57 -18.18
N HIS A 357 22.91 13.60 -17.85
CA HIS A 357 21.44 13.45 -17.84
C HIS A 357 20.87 13.44 -19.27
N ASP A 358 19.98 12.49 -19.58
CA ASP A 358 19.31 12.36 -20.88
C ASP A 358 18.24 13.43 -21.15
N GLY A 359 17.85 14.16 -20.10
CA GLY A 359 16.86 15.22 -20.20
C GLY A 359 16.68 15.96 -18.88
N THR A 360 15.83 16.98 -18.88
CA THR A 360 15.63 17.85 -17.73
C THR A 360 14.20 18.38 -17.61
N TRP A 361 13.82 18.86 -16.42
CA TRP A 361 12.48 19.35 -16.12
C TRP A 361 12.38 20.89 -16.07
N ILE A 362 11.27 21.41 -16.59
CA ILE A 362 10.87 22.82 -16.49
C ILE A 362 9.41 22.95 -16.05
N ALA A 363 9.07 24.01 -15.31
CA ALA A 363 7.69 24.31 -14.91
C ALA A 363 7.00 25.38 -15.77
N HIS A 364 7.72 26.03 -16.69
CA HIS A 364 7.19 27.16 -17.47
C HIS A 364 7.68 27.14 -18.93
N PRO A 365 6.80 27.28 -19.94
CA PRO A 365 7.17 27.16 -21.36
C PRO A 365 8.28 28.10 -21.83
N LEU A 366 8.38 29.31 -21.27
CA LEU A 366 9.45 30.27 -21.62
C LEU A 366 10.87 29.83 -21.21
N ILE A 367 11.02 28.76 -20.42
CA ILE A 367 12.32 28.15 -20.11
C ILE A 367 12.74 27.16 -21.21
N ASN A 368 11.79 26.65 -22.02
CA ASN A 368 12.02 25.60 -23.01
C ASN A 368 13.15 25.94 -23.97
N ASP A 369 13.17 27.16 -24.51
CA ASP A 369 14.19 27.57 -25.48
C ASP A 369 15.61 27.49 -24.90
N ILE A 370 15.79 27.91 -23.63
CA ILE A 370 17.07 27.84 -22.91
C ILE A 370 17.48 26.38 -22.67
N ALA A 371 16.57 25.55 -22.18
CA ALA A 371 16.86 24.15 -21.87
C ALA A 371 17.14 23.35 -23.15
N MET A 372 16.35 23.56 -24.21
CA MET A 372 16.52 22.94 -25.52
C MET A 372 17.83 23.37 -26.18
N GLU A 373 18.20 24.66 -26.16
CA GLU A 373 19.47 25.14 -26.71
C GLU A 373 20.66 24.41 -26.08
N ILE A 374 20.69 24.33 -24.75
CA ILE A 374 21.76 23.68 -23.99
C ILE A 374 21.80 22.18 -24.27
N PHE A 375 20.68 21.47 -24.15
CA PHE A 375 20.67 20.04 -24.41
C PHE A 375 20.98 19.71 -25.88
N ASN A 376 20.49 20.48 -26.85
CA ASN A 376 20.85 20.30 -28.27
C ASN A 376 22.36 20.48 -28.53
N LYS A 377 23.02 21.37 -27.79
CA LYS A 377 24.45 21.66 -27.95
C LYS A 377 25.36 20.56 -27.37
N TYR A 378 24.99 19.97 -26.24
CA TYR A 378 25.86 19.01 -25.51
C TYR A 378 25.37 17.55 -25.58
N MET A 379 24.12 17.31 -25.96
CA MET A 379 23.57 15.99 -26.27
C MET A 379 23.23 15.89 -27.76
N LEU A 380 24.22 15.45 -28.54
CA LEU A 380 24.14 15.31 -30.00
C LEU A 380 23.18 14.19 -30.44
N GLY A 381 22.98 13.17 -29.59
CA GLY A 381 22.05 12.08 -29.83
C GLY A 381 20.63 12.37 -29.34
N PRO A 382 19.72 11.38 -29.39
CA PRO A 382 18.45 11.44 -28.68
C PRO A 382 18.64 11.32 -27.16
N ASN A 383 19.70 10.66 -26.71
CA ASN A 383 20.05 10.40 -25.31
C ASN A 383 21.57 10.16 -25.15
N GLN A 384 22.02 10.00 -23.90
CA GLN A 384 23.40 9.82 -23.43
C GLN A 384 23.68 8.43 -22.83
N TYR A 385 22.88 7.39 -23.10
CA TYR A 385 23.04 6.02 -22.54
C TYR A 385 24.43 5.35 -22.78
N HIS A 386 25.26 5.96 -23.63
CA HIS A 386 26.64 5.56 -23.88
C HIS A 386 27.64 6.10 -22.83
N ILE A 387 27.28 7.13 -22.08
CA ILE A 387 28.09 7.74 -21.00
C ILE A 387 27.91 6.89 -19.73
N ARG A 388 28.57 5.72 -19.68
CA ARG A 388 28.34 4.70 -18.63
C ARG A 388 28.71 5.10 -17.20
N ARG A 389 29.48 6.19 -17.03
CA ARG A 389 29.97 6.68 -15.74
C ARG A 389 30.68 5.60 -14.90
N GLU A 390 31.52 4.77 -15.52
CA GLU A 390 32.31 3.73 -14.83
C GLU A 390 33.36 4.31 -13.85
N ASP A 391 33.65 5.61 -13.95
CA ASP A 391 34.42 6.40 -12.99
C ASP A 391 33.73 6.54 -11.62
N VAL A 392 32.39 6.52 -11.60
CA VAL A 392 31.61 6.80 -10.40
C VAL A 392 31.71 5.64 -9.42
N LYS A 393 32.06 5.98 -8.18
CA LYS A 393 31.94 5.11 -7.01
C LYS A 393 31.24 5.92 -5.94
N VAL A 394 30.18 5.35 -5.38
CA VAL A 394 29.34 5.96 -4.33
C VAL A 394 29.13 4.90 -3.27
N ALA A 395 29.61 5.16 -2.05
CA ALA A 395 29.34 4.34 -0.88
C ALA A 395 28.04 4.78 -0.21
N ALA A 396 27.44 3.91 0.61
CA ALA A 396 26.26 4.25 1.40
C ALA A 396 26.48 5.51 2.27
N ALA A 397 27.67 5.67 2.84
CA ALA A 397 28.06 6.84 3.61
C ALA A 397 28.04 8.16 2.82
N ASP A 398 28.24 8.12 1.50
CA ASP A 398 28.19 9.33 0.65
C ASP A 398 26.75 9.84 0.52
N LEU A 399 25.78 8.93 0.33
CA LEU A 399 24.34 9.23 0.33
C LEU A 399 23.81 9.68 1.70
N LEU A 400 24.61 9.50 2.76
CA LEU A 400 24.32 9.91 4.14
C LEU A 400 25.16 11.12 4.59
N ASN A 401 25.93 11.75 3.70
CA ASN A 401 26.87 12.80 4.06
C ASN A 401 26.18 14.17 4.27
N THR A 402 26.08 14.59 5.55
CA THR A 402 25.39 15.82 5.99
C THR A 402 26.25 17.09 5.89
N LYS A 403 27.45 17.02 5.30
CA LYS A 403 28.34 18.19 5.10
C LYS A 403 27.80 19.11 4.01
N VAL A 404 26.79 19.89 4.34
CA VAL A 404 26.22 20.96 3.51
C VAL A 404 26.77 22.32 3.96
N PRO A 405 27.44 23.09 3.10
CA PRO A 405 27.78 24.47 3.41
C PRO A 405 26.49 25.31 3.44
N GLY A 406 26.26 26.05 4.51
CA GLY A 406 25.06 26.86 4.70
C GLY A 406 24.88 27.24 6.15
N GLN A 407 23.84 28.00 6.45
CA GLN A 407 23.43 28.36 7.81
C GLN A 407 21.91 28.32 7.93
N ILE A 408 21.40 28.32 9.16
CA ILE A 408 19.99 28.57 9.43
C ILE A 408 19.87 30.09 9.70
N THR A 409 18.98 30.78 8.99
CA THR A 409 18.84 32.26 9.12
C THR A 409 17.43 32.67 9.54
N VAL A 410 17.26 33.87 10.13
CA VAL A 410 15.92 34.40 10.46
C VAL A 410 15.03 34.45 9.22
N GLU A 411 15.57 34.91 8.08
CA GLU A 411 14.83 34.94 6.81
C GLU A 411 14.54 33.53 6.28
N GLY A 412 15.42 32.54 6.50
CA GLY A 412 15.17 31.14 6.17
C GLY A 412 13.95 30.57 6.93
N VAL A 413 13.86 30.83 8.23
CA VAL A 413 12.69 30.45 9.04
C VAL A 413 11.44 31.19 8.57
N ARG A 414 11.52 32.52 8.38
CA ARG A 414 10.40 33.35 7.95
C ARG A 414 9.85 32.93 6.57
N SER A 415 10.76 32.65 5.63
CA SER A 415 10.45 32.15 4.29
C SER A 415 9.80 30.77 4.32
N ASN A 416 10.28 29.85 5.17
CA ASN A 416 9.67 28.53 5.34
C ASN A 416 8.25 28.63 5.92
N VAL A 417 8.01 29.50 6.92
CA VAL A 417 6.65 29.74 7.46
C VAL A 417 5.74 30.31 6.37
N ALA A 418 6.15 31.40 5.70
CA ALA A 418 5.36 32.03 4.65
C ALA A 418 5.01 31.06 3.51
N THR A 419 5.98 30.25 3.07
CA THR A 419 5.79 29.27 2.00
C THR A 419 4.86 28.14 2.40
N SER A 420 5.04 27.55 3.59
CA SER A 420 4.20 26.47 4.10
C SER A 420 2.74 26.91 4.26
N LEU A 421 2.51 28.12 4.79
CA LEU A 421 1.17 28.70 4.92
C LEU A 421 0.54 29.00 3.55
N ALA A 422 1.25 29.71 2.67
CA ALA A 422 0.71 30.16 1.38
C ALA A 422 0.36 28.98 0.46
N TYR A 423 1.26 27.99 0.35
CA TYR A 423 1.01 26.82 -0.48
C TYR A 423 -0.13 25.97 0.06
N SER A 424 -0.09 25.57 1.32
CA SER A 424 -1.09 24.64 1.87
C SER A 424 -2.48 25.28 1.92
N ALA A 425 -2.58 26.60 2.11
CA ALA A 425 -3.86 27.30 2.05
C ALA A 425 -4.42 27.42 0.63
N ALA A 426 -3.57 27.57 -0.40
CA ALA A 426 -3.99 27.50 -1.80
C ALA A 426 -4.37 26.07 -2.22
N TRP A 427 -3.66 25.05 -1.71
CA TRP A 427 -3.96 23.64 -1.94
C TRP A 427 -5.33 23.26 -1.37
N LEU A 428 -5.67 23.70 -0.15
CA LEU A 428 -7.03 23.60 0.39
C LEU A 428 -8.07 24.38 -0.42
N GLY A 429 -7.65 25.43 -1.12
CA GLY A 429 -8.46 26.22 -2.07
C GLY A 429 -8.63 25.56 -3.45
N GLY A 430 -8.15 24.33 -3.63
CA GLY A 430 -8.28 23.59 -4.89
C GLY A 430 -7.16 23.85 -5.90
N ASN A 431 -6.07 24.54 -5.52
CA ASN A 431 -4.93 24.79 -6.41
C ASN A 431 -3.60 24.27 -5.83
N GLY A 432 -3.03 23.23 -6.45
CA GLY A 432 -1.72 22.66 -6.10
C GLY A 432 -0.53 23.19 -6.92
N CYS A 433 -0.72 24.20 -7.78
CA CYS A 433 0.36 24.76 -8.59
C CYS A 433 0.30 26.29 -8.52
N ILE A 434 1.10 26.89 -7.63
CA ILE A 434 1.07 28.33 -7.38
C ILE A 434 2.37 29.04 -7.72
N PRO A 435 2.30 30.24 -8.33
CA PRO A 435 3.45 31.12 -8.46
C PRO A 435 3.74 31.80 -7.11
N LEU A 436 4.84 31.46 -6.47
CA LEU A 436 5.31 32.07 -5.21
C LEU A 436 6.76 32.53 -5.37
N ASN A 437 7.06 33.80 -5.07
CA ASN A 437 8.41 34.36 -5.15
C ASN A 437 9.13 34.11 -6.50
N TRP A 438 8.37 34.17 -7.60
CA TRP A 438 8.82 33.88 -8.98
C TRP A 438 9.22 32.41 -9.24
N LEU A 439 8.87 31.48 -8.35
CA LEU A 439 8.96 30.04 -8.56
C LEU A 439 7.55 29.47 -8.74
N MET A 440 7.41 28.41 -9.52
CA MET A 440 6.20 27.58 -9.53
C MET A 440 6.38 26.49 -8.49
N GLU A 441 5.67 26.61 -7.36
CA GLU A 441 5.83 25.71 -6.20
C GLU A 441 4.71 24.65 -6.16
N ASP A 442 5.08 23.47 -5.68
CA ASP A 442 4.26 22.25 -5.55
C ASP A 442 4.27 21.73 -4.09
N ALA A 443 3.61 20.59 -3.83
CA ALA A 443 3.47 20.09 -2.45
C ALA A 443 4.80 19.71 -1.79
N ALA A 444 5.78 19.19 -2.54
CA ALA A 444 7.14 18.96 -2.06
C ALA A 444 7.78 20.23 -1.45
N THR A 445 7.48 21.42 -1.97
CA THR A 445 7.92 22.69 -1.37
C THR A 445 7.27 22.94 0.00
N ALA A 446 5.99 22.64 0.18
CA ALA A 446 5.33 22.73 1.49
C ALA A 446 5.81 21.66 2.48
N GLU A 447 6.17 20.46 1.98
CA GLU A 447 6.75 19.38 2.77
C GLU A 447 8.14 19.75 3.32
N ILE A 448 9.07 20.20 2.46
CA ILE A 448 10.43 20.58 2.91
C ILE A 448 10.39 21.78 3.88
N THR A 449 9.47 22.73 3.66
CA THR A 449 9.37 23.91 4.54
C THR A 449 8.80 23.57 5.90
N ARG A 450 7.74 22.75 6.01
CA ARG A 450 7.23 22.30 7.33
C ARG A 450 8.22 21.38 8.06
N ILE A 451 8.92 20.49 7.35
CA ILE A 451 9.80 19.51 7.99
C ILE A 451 11.08 20.18 8.54
N GLN A 452 11.61 21.20 7.85
CA GLN A 452 12.73 22.00 8.36
C GLN A 452 12.34 22.77 9.62
N LEU A 453 11.16 23.41 9.64
CA LEU A 453 10.65 24.09 10.83
C LEU A 453 10.52 23.12 12.01
N TRP A 454 9.96 21.92 11.80
CA TRP A 454 9.93 20.87 12.82
C TRP A 454 11.34 20.44 13.27
N GLN A 455 12.25 20.18 12.33
CA GLN A 455 13.61 19.70 12.64
C GLN A 455 14.39 20.73 13.48
N TRP A 456 14.30 22.02 13.11
CA TRP A 456 14.96 23.10 13.84
C TRP A 456 14.37 23.30 15.25
N VAL A 457 13.05 23.17 15.42
CA VAL A 457 12.39 23.19 16.74
C VAL A 457 12.77 21.97 17.59
N LYS A 458 12.68 20.75 17.03
CA LYS A 458 12.98 19.48 17.73
C LYS A 458 14.38 19.46 18.34
N TYR A 459 15.37 20.01 17.63
CA TYR A 459 16.76 20.03 18.09
C TYR A 459 17.20 21.35 18.75
N GLY A 460 16.31 22.34 18.88
CA GLY A 460 16.62 23.63 19.50
C GLY A 460 17.71 24.39 18.77
N MET A 461 17.62 24.43 17.44
CA MET A 461 18.61 25.07 16.58
C MET A 461 18.60 26.60 16.73
N ARG A 462 19.71 27.24 16.38
CA ARG A 462 19.86 28.69 16.43
C ARG A 462 20.00 29.27 15.04
N THR A 463 19.42 30.44 14.84
CA THR A 463 19.70 31.30 13.69
C THR A 463 21.14 31.84 13.80
N ALA A 464 21.89 31.83 12.70
CA ALA A 464 23.30 32.25 12.70
C ALA A 464 23.48 33.78 12.71
N ASP A 465 22.46 34.51 12.26
CA ASP A 465 22.40 35.96 12.13
C ASP A 465 21.90 36.67 13.40
N SER A 466 20.91 36.11 14.12
CA SER A 466 20.43 36.68 15.40
C SER A 466 20.80 35.89 16.65
N GLY A 467 21.22 34.62 16.53
CA GLY A 467 21.49 33.74 17.67
C GLY A 467 20.24 33.24 18.41
N GLU A 468 19.04 33.60 17.95
CA GLU A 468 17.75 33.24 18.54
C GLU A 468 17.52 31.72 18.43
N VAL A 469 16.96 31.11 19.49
CA VAL A 469 16.61 29.67 19.47
C VAL A 469 15.27 29.49 18.77
N ILE A 470 15.26 28.65 17.75
CA ILE A 470 14.06 28.26 17.03
C ILE A 470 13.25 27.33 17.93
N THR A 471 12.18 27.88 18.51
CA THR A 471 11.24 27.19 19.40
C THR A 471 9.84 27.15 18.79
N ALA A 472 8.95 26.29 19.28
CA ALA A 472 7.56 26.30 18.84
C ALA A 472 6.90 27.69 19.04
N ALA A 473 7.23 28.40 20.13
CA ALA A 473 6.73 29.76 20.38
C ALA A 473 7.33 30.82 19.43
N TYR A 474 8.54 30.60 18.90
CA TYR A 474 9.11 31.44 17.84
C TYR A 474 8.36 31.24 16.52
N VAL A 475 8.12 29.98 16.13
CA VAL A 475 7.33 29.66 14.92
C VAL A 475 5.90 30.18 15.05
N ASP A 476 5.26 30.05 16.21
CA ASP A 476 3.92 30.59 16.45
C ASP A 476 3.83 32.09 16.17
N ARG A 477 4.77 32.89 16.71
CA ARG A 477 4.82 34.34 16.47
C ARG A 477 4.93 34.66 14.99
N LEU A 478 5.77 33.93 14.26
CA LEU A 478 5.92 34.12 12.81
C LEU A 478 4.65 33.71 12.05
N VAL A 479 3.95 32.65 12.46
CA VAL A 479 2.66 32.28 11.86
C VAL A 479 1.62 33.38 12.07
N ASP A 480 1.51 33.93 13.29
CA ASP A 480 0.54 34.99 13.62
C ASP A 480 0.88 36.34 12.96
N GLU A 481 2.17 36.63 12.74
CA GLU A 481 2.64 37.79 11.97
C GLU A 481 2.31 37.64 10.46
N ILE A 482 2.59 36.46 9.90
CA ILE A 482 2.62 36.27 8.45
C ILE A 482 1.24 35.91 7.89
N ALA A 483 0.46 35.04 8.55
CA ALA A 483 -0.82 34.56 8.01
C ALA A 483 -1.77 35.70 7.58
N PRO A 484 -1.97 36.80 8.34
CA PRO A 484 -2.85 37.90 7.92
C PRO A 484 -2.38 38.67 6.67
N THR A 485 -1.11 38.54 6.30
CA THR A 485 -0.52 39.20 5.12
C THR A 485 -0.73 38.41 3.82
N LEU A 486 -1.02 37.11 3.92
CA LEU A 486 -1.19 36.21 2.77
C LEU A 486 -2.61 36.35 2.22
N LYS A 487 -2.78 37.05 1.10
CA LYS A 487 -4.09 37.24 0.44
C LYS A 487 -3.98 36.97 -1.05
N SER A 488 -4.82 36.07 -1.56
CA SER A 488 -4.98 35.81 -3.00
C SER A 488 -6.37 35.21 -3.28
N ALA A 489 -6.75 35.10 -4.56
CA ALA A 489 -8.04 34.52 -4.93
C ALA A 489 -8.22 33.03 -4.53
N VAL A 490 -7.13 32.31 -4.24
CA VAL A 490 -7.14 30.89 -3.82
C VAL A 490 -6.79 30.69 -2.34
N ILE A 491 -6.42 31.75 -1.62
CA ILE A 491 -6.06 31.72 -0.19
C ILE A 491 -7.17 32.42 0.58
N THR A 492 -8.07 31.63 1.19
CA THR A 492 -9.14 32.12 2.06
C THR A 492 -8.67 32.20 3.52
N GLU A 493 -9.35 33.02 4.32
CA GLU A 493 -9.09 33.13 5.77
C GLU A 493 -9.34 31.81 6.50
N GLU A 494 -10.39 31.06 6.11
CA GLU A 494 -10.68 29.71 6.62
C GLU A 494 -9.52 28.73 6.34
N ASN A 495 -9.00 28.71 5.10
CA ASN A 495 -7.87 27.85 4.74
C ASN A 495 -6.61 28.22 5.53
N LEU A 496 -6.36 29.52 5.73
CA LEU A 496 -5.24 30.00 6.53
C LEU A 496 -5.36 29.62 8.00
N ASP A 497 -6.54 29.67 8.62
CA ASP A 497 -6.73 29.22 9.99
C ASP A 497 -6.47 27.71 10.13
N ILE A 498 -7.04 26.88 9.24
CA ILE A 498 -6.81 25.43 9.22
C ILE A 498 -5.30 25.14 9.13
N VAL A 499 -4.61 25.76 8.18
CA VAL A 499 -3.18 25.54 7.92
C VAL A 499 -2.30 26.12 9.02
N SER A 500 -2.68 27.26 9.63
CA SER A 500 -1.97 27.84 10.77
C SER A 500 -2.04 26.92 11.99
N ARG A 501 -3.23 26.42 12.33
CA ARG A 501 -3.41 25.42 13.39
C ARG A 501 -2.66 24.13 13.09
N TYR A 502 -2.69 23.67 11.83
CA TYR A 502 -1.94 22.51 11.38
C TYR A 502 -0.42 22.67 11.57
N LEU A 503 0.18 23.74 11.05
CA LEU A 503 1.62 23.98 11.13
C LEU A 503 2.08 24.14 12.58
N LYS A 504 1.36 24.91 13.39
CA LYS A 504 1.60 25.05 14.83
C LYS A 504 1.54 23.71 15.57
N ALA A 505 0.66 22.80 15.17
CA ALA A 505 0.59 21.45 15.74
C ALA A 505 1.74 20.55 15.27
N GLN A 506 2.13 20.59 14.00
CA GLN A 506 3.20 19.73 13.46
C GLN A 506 4.56 20.02 14.08
N VAL A 507 4.97 21.29 14.23
CA VAL A 507 6.26 21.65 14.83
C VAL A 507 6.41 21.27 16.31
N ARG A 508 5.32 20.86 16.97
CA ARG A 508 5.28 20.39 18.36
C ARG A 508 5.30 18.86 18.50
N ARG A 509 5.10 18.10 17.41
CA ARG A 509 5.03 16.63 17.51
C ARG A 509 6.39 16.04 17.85
N GLU A 510 6.39 14.92 18.58
CA GLU A 510 7.60 14.13 18.77
C GLU A 510 8.18 13.69 17.42
N TRP A 511 7.33 13.13 16.56
CA TRP A 511 7.62 12.85 15.15
C TRP A 511 6.55 13.50 14.27
N PRO A 512 6.94 14.19 13.17
CA PRO A 512 5.99 14.85 12.29
C PRO A 512 5.19 13.81 11.50
N SER A 513 4.02 14.17 10.99
CA SER A 513 3.29 13.28 10.09
C SER A 513 4.06 12.98 8.81
N GLU A 514 3.79 11.81 8.23
CA GLU A 514 4.47 11.33 7.02
C GLU A 514 4.29 12.25 5.82
N PHE A 515 3.11 12.84 5.62
CA PHE A 515 2.77 13.78 4.54
C PHE A 515 1.67 14.76 4.99
N LEU A 516 1.73 16.02 4.55
CA LEU A 516 0.69 17.03 4.78
C LEU A 516 -0.57 16.78 3.94
N THR A 517 -0.38 16.21 2.74
CA THR A 517 -1.47 15.89 1.81
C THR A 517 -2.41 14.82 2.40
N SER A 518 -1.86 13.79 3.04
CA SER A 518 -2.65 12.80 3.81
C SER A 518 -3.41 13.44 4.98
N ASP A 519 -2.76 14.29 5.78
CA ASP A 519 -3.41 14.95 6.93
C ASP A 519 -4.53 15.92 6.49
N LEU A 520 -4.36 16.60 5.35
CA LEU A 520 -5.29 17.63 4.87
C LEU A 520 -6.36 17.11 3.89
N MET A 521 -6.22 15.90 3.36
CA MET A 521 -7.19 15.27 2.44
C MET A 521 -8.62 15.27 2.99
N GLY A 522 -8.79 15.07 4.30
CA GLY A 522 -10.12 15.06 4.94
C GLY A 522 -10.91 16.36 4.75
N TYR A 523 -10.24 17.52 4.73
CA TYR A 523 -10.89 18.81 4.46
C TYR A 523 -11.39 18.91 3.02
N LEU A 524 -10.64 18.39 2.05
CA LEU A 524 -11.08 18.34 0.65
C LEU A 524 -12.25 17.35 0.47
N ALA A 525 -12.20 16.18 1.14
CA ALA A 525 -13.24 15.16 1.04
C ALA A 525 -14.60 15.66 1.58
N VAL A 526 -14.60 16.36 2.72
CA VAL A 526 -15.80 17.01 3.27
C VAL A 526 -16.34 18.07 2.31
N ARG A 527 -15.47 18.93 1.76
CA ARG A 527 -15.87 19.97 0.77
C ARG A 527 -16.42 19.39 -0.54
N ASP A 528 -15.98 18.20 -0.92
CA ASP A 528 -16.52 17.47 -2.07
C ASP A 528 -17.86 16.76 -1.76
N GLY A 529 -18.42 16.93 -0.55
CA GLY A 529 -19.70 16.35 -0.13
C GLY A 529 -19.61 14.89 0.31
N SER A 530 -18.42 14.37 0.60
CA SER A 530 -18.24 13.05 1.23
C SER A 530 -18.34 13.14 2.76
N GLU A 531 -19.49 13.64 3.20
CA GLU A 531 -19.89 13.68 4.61
C GLU A 531 -20.15 12.23 5.08
N GLY A 532 -19.42 11.78 6.10
CA GLY A 532 -19.46 10.39 6.60
C GLY A 532 -18.09 9.79 6.93
N MET A 533 -17.02 10.18 6.24
CA MET A 533 -15.66 9.68 6.54
C MET A 533 -14.88 10.50 7.59
N SER A 534 -15.31 11.73 7.89
CA SER A 534 -14.75 12.53 8.99
C SER A 534 -15.38 12.16 10.34
N ARG A 535 -15.28 10.89 10.78
CA ARG A 535 -15.65 10.51 12.15
C ARG A 535 -14.68 11.12 13.16
N GLN A 536 -15.09 12.25 13.75
CA GLN A 536 -14.44 12.85 14.91
C GLN A 536 -14.52 11.88 16.09
N ILE A 537 -13.38 11.29 16.49
CA ILE A 537 -13.32 10.44 17.68
C ILE A 537 -13.51 11.33 18.92
N LYS A 538 -14.75 11.40 19.42
CA LYS A 538 -15.17 12.38 20.44
C LYS A 538 -14.63 12.07 21.85
N ARG A 539 -14.55 10.79 22.25
CA ARG A 539 -13.95 10.35 23.52
C ARG A 539 -13.58 8.86 23.55
N ILE A 540 -12.75 8.48 24.52
CA ILE A 540 -12.00 7.20 24.53
C ILE A 540 -11.85 6.65 25.97
N THR A 541 -12.18 5.37 26.21
CA THR A 541 -12.18 4.72 27.54
C THR A 541 -11.83 3.22 27.43
N LEU A 542 -10.65 2.72 27.88
CA LEU A 542 -10.02 1.37 27.65
C LEU A 542 -9.82 0.46 28.86
N THR A 543 -9.90 -0.89 28.70
CA THR A 543 -9.73 -1.91 29.77
C THR A 543 -9.67 -3.42 29.28
N SER A 544 -9.47 -4.48 30.10
CA SER A 544 -9.08 -5.85 29.64
C SER A 544 -9.14 -7.00 30.69
N LYS A 545 -9.19 -8.32 30.31
CA LYS A 545 -8.04 -9.28 30.41
C LYS A 545 -8.23 -10.81 30.15
N LYS A 546 -9.35 -11.31 29.63
CA LYS A 546 -9.21 -12.01 28.33
C LYS A 546 -9.16 -10.88 27.31
N ASN A 547 -8.27 -10.97 26.35
CA ASN A 547 -7.99 -9.85 25.48
C ASN A 547 -9.13 -9.71 24.46
N TRP A 548 -10.13 -8.90 24.83
CA TRP A 548 -11.32 -8.58 24.05
C TRP A 548 -11.55 -7.07 24.15
N TRP A 549 -11.85 -6.43 23.01
CA TRP A 549 -12.16 -5.00 22.89
C TRP A 549 -13.41 -4.87 22.01
N MET A 550 -14.14 -3.76 22.12
CA MET A 550 -15.44 -3.55 21.47
C MET A 550 -15.62 -2.04 21.16
N VAL A 551 -16.20 -1.67 20.01
CA VAL A 551 -16.32 -0.26 19.52
C VAL A 551 -17.74 0.08 19.00
N GLU A 552 -18.24 1.28 19.32
CA GLU A 552 -19.52 1.88 18.93
C GLU A 552 -19.38 2.85 17.72
N LEU A 553 -20.43 3.04 16.93
CA LEU A 553 -20.46 3.86 15.71
C LEU A 553 -21.79 4.65 15.63
N ASP A 554 -21.76 5.96 15.33
CA ASP A 554 -22.96 6.81 15.30
C ASP A 554 -24.05 6.35 14.31
N GLU A 555 -25.31 6.38 14.76
CA GLU A 555 -26.53 6.58 13.97
C GLU A 555 -26.99 8.05 14.16
N GLU A 556 -27.67 8.65 13.18
CA GLU A 556 -28.14 10.05 13.28
C GLU A 556 -29.51 10.16 13.98
N GLU A 557 -29.63 11.07 14.97
CA GLU A 557 -30.93 11.52 15.48
C GLU A 557 -31.51 12.60 14.55
N ASP A 558 -32.60 12.26 13.85
CA ASP A 558 -33.39 13.21 13.04
C ASP A 558 -34.08 14.25 13.94
N GLY A 559 -33.53 15.48 13.94
CA GLY A 559 -33.99 16.59 14.78
C GLY A 559 -35.31 17.25 14.33
N ALA A 560 -36.43 16.52 14.37
CA ALA A 560 -37.76 17.04 14.10
C ALA A 560 -38.49 17.50 15.39
N ASN A 561 -38.42 18.80 15.70
CA ASN A 561 -39.23 19.39 16.78
C ASN A 561 -40.74 19.29 16.47
N PRO A 562 -41.59 18.81 17.41
CA PRO A 562 -43.03 18.74 17.21
C PRO A 562 -43.69 20.13 17.33
N PRO A 563 -44.77 20.42 16.57
CA PRO A 563 -45.55 21.63 16.75
C PRO A 563 -46.42 21.57 18.02
N PRO A 564 -46.77 22.71 18.65
CA PRO A 564 -47.48 22.74 19.92
C PRO A 564 -48.98 22.41 19.78
N LEU A 565 -49.55 21.75 20.78
CA LEU A 565 -51.00 21.51 20.86
C LEU A 565 -51.80 22.81 21.03
N SER A 566 -52.87 22.95 20.27
CA SER A 566 -53.96 23.90 20.55
C SER A 566 -55.32 23.25 20.26
N SER A 567 -56.21 23.41 21.23
CA SER A 567 -57.64 23.08 21.30
C SER A 567 -58.45 22.89 19.99
N ALA A 568 -59.28 21.84 19.97
CA ALA A 568 -60.48 21.73 19.13
C ALA A 568 -61.56 22.76 19.56
N PRO A 569 -62.62 23.08 18.76
CA PRO A 569 -63.71 22.11 18.49
C PRO A 569 -64.46 22.23 17.13
N SER A 570 -65.32 21.22 16.84
CA SER A 570 -66.56 21.28 16.02
C SER A 570 -66.44 21.55 14.50
N GLU A 571 -67.28 21.04 13.57
CA GLU A 571 -68.60 20.35 13.63
C GLU A 571 -68.68 19.13 12.65
N ASP A 572 -69.68 18.27 12.89
CA ASP A 572 -70.24 17.21 12.02
C ASP A 572 -71.20 17.82 10.92
N PRO A 573 -72.01 17.09 10.10
CA PRO A 573 -72.13 15.64 9.83
C PRO A 573 -72.31 15.24 8.31
N HIS A 574 -72.68 13.96 8.07
CA HIS A 574 -73.37 13.35 6.90
C HIS A 574 -72.49 12.69 5.79
N THR A 575 -72.77 11.49 5.24
CA THR A 575 -73.78 10.44 5.52
C THR A 575 -73.41 9.10 4.85
N ALA A 576 -73.69 7.95 5.52
CA ALA A 576 -74.03 6.61 4.98
C ALA A 576 -73.05 5.89 3.99
N ASN A 577 -72.92 4.55 3.92
CA ASN A 577 -73.90 3.50 4.21
C ASN A 577 -73.30 2.08 4.50
N GLU A 578 -74.09 1.25 5.20
CA GLU A 578 -74.25 -0.24 5.13
C GLU A 578 -73.11 -1.29 5.32
N SER A 579 -73.10 -1.88 6.52
CA SER A 579 -73.29 -3.33 6.89
C SER A 579 -72.65 -4.53 6.16
N HIS A 580 -72.08 -5.43 6.99
CA HIS A 580 -71.91 -6.92 6.93
C HIS A 580 -72.46 -7.72 5.72
N HIS A 581 -71.81 -8.75 5.17
CA HIS A 581 -71.48 -10.05 5.85
C HIS A 581 -70.51 -10.97 5.04
N ARG A 582 -70.37 -12.27 5.40
CA ARG A 582 -69.23 -13.18 5.09
C ARG A 582 -69.36 -14.13 3.86
N THR A 583 -68.19 -14.41 3.23
CA THR A 583 -67.74 -15.71 2.60
C THR A 583 -68.43 -16.24 1.31
N PRO A 584 -67.87 -17.21 0.52
CA PRO A 584 -66.53 -17.88 0.56
C PRO A 584 -65.78 -18.09 -0.82
N ARG A 585 -64.54 -18.64 -0.75
CA ARG A 585 -63.78 -19.49 -1.74
C ARG A 585 -63.31 -18.93 -3.11
N MET A 586 -62.02 -19.13 -3.43
CA MET A 586 -61.50 -19.94 -4.56
C MET A 586 -60.00 -20.28 -4.37
N ILE A 587 -59.62 -21.57 -4.32
CA ILE A 587 -58.99 -22.41 -5.36
C ILE A 587 -57.48 -22.18 -5.58
N HIS A 588 -56.72 -23.27 -5.41
CA HIS A 588 -55.26 -23.35 -5.50
C HIS A 588 -54.84 -23.95 -6.86
N ARG A 589 -53.77 -23.44 -7.50
CA ARG A 589 -53.17 -24.07 -8.68
C ARG A 589 -51.65 -23.87 -8.71
N GLN A 590 -50.90 -24.96 -8.65
CA GLN A 590 -49.44 -24.99 -8.71
C GLN A 590 -48.95 -25.18 -10.16
N THR A 591 -47.78 -24.64 -10.49
CA THR A 591 -46.91 -25.13 -11.59
C THR A 591 -45.43 -24.98 -11.16
N PRO A 592 -44.56 -25.98 -11.39
CA PRO A 592 -43.17 -25.95 -10.92
C PRO A 592 -42.20 -25.36 -11.97
N ARG A 593 -41.01 -24.94 -11.52
CA ARG A 593 -39.84 -24.69 -12.38
C ARG A 593 -38.65 -25.55 -11.94
N THR A 594 -37.95 -26.11 -12.93
CA THR A 594 -36.76 -26.95 -12.81
C THR A 594 -35.49 -26.11 -12.67
N TYR A 595 -34.50 -26.63 -11.95
CA TYR A 595 -33.12 -26.13 -11.96
C TYR A 595 -32.32 -26.82 -13.08
N GLU A 596 -31.54 -26.04 -13.84
CA GLU A 596 -30.48 -26.56 -14.71
C GLU A 596 -29.12 -26.21 -14.11
N THR A 597 -28.24 -27.20 -14.04
CA THR A 597 -26.85 -27.07 -13.56
C THR A 597 -25.91 -26.72 -14.69
N THR A 598 -25.08 -25.69 -14.52
CA THR A 598 -23.86 -25.48 -15.33
C THR A 598 -22.62 -25.49 -14.44
N SER A 599 -21.53 -26.03 -14.96
CA SER A 599 -20.34 -26.42 -14.20
C SER A 599 -19.30 -25.29 -14.12
N HIS A 600 -18.86 -24.95 -12.91
CA HIS A 600 -17.62 -24.19 -12.69
C HIS A 600 -16.43 -25.12 -12.56
N SER A 601 -15.29 -24.77 -13.18
CA SER A 601 -14.03 -25.49 -13.04
C SER A 601 -13.40 -25.23 -11.67
N SER A 602 -12.96 -26.28 -10.97
CA SER A 602 -12.32 -26.19 -9.66
C SER A 602 -10.96 -25.50 -9.71
N ALA A 603 -10.67 -24.70 -8.68
CA ALA A 603 -9.32 -24.23 -8.37
C ALA A 603 -8.38 -25.41 -8.03
N PRO A 604 -7.05 -25.26 -8.19
CA PRO A 604 -6.11 -26.34 -7.89
C PRO A 604 -6.12 -26.72 -6.41
N ILE A 605 -6.29 -28.02 -6.13
CA ILE A 605 -6.30 -28.57 -4.78
C ILE A 605 -4.88 -28.59 -4.23
N TYR A 606 -4.60 -27.75 -3.23
CA TYR A 606 -3.37 -27.82 -2.45
C TYR A 606 -3.41 -29.03 -1.52
N THR A 607 -2.42 -29.91 -1.63
CA THR A 607 -2.26 -31.10 -0.77
C THR A 607 -1.05 -30.92 0.15
N PRO A 608 -1.24 -30.65 1.46
CA PRO A 608 -0.12 -30.47 2.38
C PRO A 608 0.61 -31.80 2.69
N PRO A 609 1.92 -31.79 3.00
CA PRO A 609 2.65 -32.99 3.40
C PRO A 609 2.21 -33.54 4.76
N SER A 610 2.29 -34.86 4.92
CA SER A 610 1.69 -35.63 6.02
C SER A 610 2.52 -35.69 7.32
N ASN A 611 3.32 -34.67 7.66
CA ASN A 611 4.13 -34.68 8.89
C ASN A 611 4.15 -33.29 9.59
N PRO A 612 3.78 -33.16 10.89
CA PRO A 612 3.47 -31.85 11.49
C PRO A 612 4.66 -30.90 11.78
N SER A 613 5.91 -31.33 11.62
CA SER A 613 7.09 -30.60 12.12
C SER A 613 7.84 -29.74 11.09
N THR A 614 7.50 -29.82 9.79
CA THR A 614 8.22 -29.11 8.71
C THR A 614 7.68 -27.71 8.36
N ILE A 615 6.79 -27.13 9.18
CA ILE A 615 6.21 -25.79 8.93
C ILE A 615 7.07 -24.65 9.54
N PHE A 616 8.05 -24.96 10.41
CA PHE A 616 8.90 -23.98 11.07
C PHE A 616 10.27 -23.81 10.38
N SER A 617 10.32 -23.04 9.30
CA SER A 617 11.59 -22.63 8.68
C SER A 617 11.51 -21.26 7.98
N PHE A 618 11.25 -20.21 8.76
CA PHE A 618 11.61 -18.82 8.44
C PHE A 618 12.33 -18.20 9.66
N PRO A 619 13.41 -17.41 9.48
CA PRO A 619 14.18 -16.87 10.60
C PRO A 619 13.54 -15.60 11.20
N THR A 620 13.26 -15.64 12.50
CA THR A 620 12.78 -14.48 13.28
C THR A 620 13.95 -13.61 13.78
N PRO A 621 13.88 -12.27 13.64
CA PRO A 621 14.74 -11.35 14.39
C PRO A 621 14.28 -11.18 15.85
N THR A 622 15.23 -11.11 16.78
CA THR A 622 15.02 -11.25 18.23
C THR A 622 14.27 -10.09 18.91
N SER A 623 13.56 -10.42 20.00
CA SER A 623 12.60 -9.61 20.75
C SER A 623 13.19 -8.45 21.58
N TYR A 624 12.35 -7.45 21.92
CA TYR A 624 12.62 -6.39 22.91
C TYR A 624 11.46 -6.30 23.93
N SER A 625 11.73 -5.96 25.19
CA SER A 625 10.74 -6.02 26.28
C SER A 625 10.03 -4.69 26.58
N ALA A 626 8.72 -4.75 26.85
CA ALA A 626 7.86 -3.64 27.28
C ALA A 626 7.73 -3.56 28.83
N PRO A 627 7.36 -2.40 29.41
CA PRO A 627 7.31 -2.21 30.87
C PRO A 627 6.13 -2.93 31.56
N PRO A 628 6.24 -3.26 32.87
CA PRO A 628 5.27 -4.12 33.55
C PRO A 628 3.96 -3.40 33.93
N ASN A 629 2.86 -4.09 33.63
CA ASN A 629 1.53 -3.97 34.25
C ASN A 629 0.70 -2.68 33.96
N PRO A 630 0.19 -2.49 32.73
CA PRO A 630 -0.56 -1.28 32.32
C PRO A 630 -1.98 -1.13 32.93
N THR A 631 -2.41 -1.99 33.86
CA THR A 631 -3.80 -2.05 34.34
C THR A 631 -4.02 -1.58 35.79
N GLN A 632 -3.03 -0.96 36.44
CA GLN A 632 -3.07 -0.58 37.88
C GLN A 632 -4.17 0.42 38.29
N HIS A 633 -4.82 1.11 37.34
CA HIS A 633 -5.68 2.27 37.60
C HIS A 633 -7.13 2.15 37.07
N LEU A 634 -7.64 0.92 36.88
CA LEU A 634 -8.95 0.66 36.26
C LEU A 634 -9.81 -0.27 37.13
N ALA A 635 -11.13 -0.13 37.07
CA ALA A 635 -12.09 -0.94 37.85
C ALA A 635 -13.01 -1.78 36.91
N PRO A 636 -13.28 -3.06 37.23
CA PRO A 636 -14.03 -3.98 36.36
C PRO A 636 -15.53 -3.71 36.31
N VAL A 637 -16.13 -4.11 35.19
CA VAL A 637 -17.57 -3.98 34.88
C VAL A 637 -18.29 -5.33 35.01
N ALA A 638 -17.60 -6.46 34.79
CA ALA A 638 -18.07 -7.80 35.13
C ALA A 638 -16.90 -8.75 35.40
N ALA A 639 -17.17 -9.94 35.95
CA ALA A 639 -16.15 -10.97 36.20
C ALA A 639 -16.65 -12.36 35.79
N GLY A 640 -15.80 -13.15 35.15
CA GLY A 640 -16.03 -14.53 34.73
C GLY A 640 -15.07 -15.51 35.41
N SER A 641 -15.19 -16.80 35.08
CA SER A 641 -14.47 -17.89 35.75
C SER A 641 -12.94 -17.86 35.62
N ALA A 642 -12.40 -17.12 34.65
CA ALA A 642 -10.95 -17.01 34.40
C ALA A 642 -10.47 -15.58 34.08
N SER A 643 -11.35 -14.56 34.12
CA SER A 643 -11.01 -13.20 33.70
C SER A 643 -12.02 -12.14 34.15
N GLU A 644 -11.55 -10.90 34.30
CA GLU A 644 -12.39 -9.72 34.51
C GLU A 644 -12.66 -8.98 33.19
N LEU A 645 -13.87 -8.43 33.04
CA LEU A 645 -14.37 -7.66 31.89
C LEU A 645 -14.56 -6.19 32.29
N PHE A 646 -14.38 -5.30 31.32
CA PHE A 646 -14.33 -3.86 31.52
C PHE A 646 -14.68 -3.12 30.17
N LYS A 647 -14.78 -1.76 30.07
CA LYS A 647 -15.18 -0.97 28.83
C LYS A 647 -14.03 -0.31 27.99
N CYS A 648 -14.18 -0.19 26.63
CA CYS A 648 -13.06 0.03 25.67
C CYS A 648 -13.17 1.10 24.52
N VAL A 649 -12.06 1.80 24.13
CA VAL A 649 -11.91 2.59 22.86
C VAL A 649 -10.43 2.78 22.41
N VAL A 650 -10.08 2.54 21.14
CA VAL A 650 -8.66 2.50 20.66
C VAL A 650 -8.30 3.69 19.75
N LYS A 651 -7.09 4.28 19.90
CA LYS A 651 -6.49 5.20 18.90
C LYS A 651 -5.50 4.42 18.00
N LYS A 652 -5.96 4.00 16.82
CA LYS A 652 -5.26 3.15 15.84
C LYS A 652 -4.90 1.75 16.38
N PRO A 653 -5.53 0.66 15.86
CA PRO A 653 -5.07 -0.69 16.14
C PRO A 653 -3.87 -1.03 15.24
N ASN A 654 -2.66 -0.95 15.77
CA ASN A 654 -1.51 -1.60 15.14
C ASN A 654 -1.66 -3.11 15.35
N VAL A 655 -1.81 -3.88 14.27
CA VAL A 655 -1.87 -5.35 14.34
C VAL A 655 -0.45 -5.86 14.55
N VAL A 656 -0.16 -6.40 15.74
CA VAL A 656 1.17 -6.95 16.07
C VAL A 656 1.17 -8.47 15.95
N GLN A 657 2.20 -9.00 15.29
CA GLN A 657 2.44 -10.43 15.15
C GLN A 657 3.14 -10.94 16.43
N LEU A 658 2.55 -11.94 17.09
CA LEU A 658 3.04 -12.47 18.37
C LEU A 658 4.16 -13.52 18.18
N GLU A 659 5.34 -13.24 18.74
CA GLU A 659 6.40 -14.22 19.00
C GLU A 659 6.21 -14.82 20.41
N ILE A 660 6.37 -16.14 20.58
CA ILE A 660 6.27 -16.81 21.89
C ILE A 660 7.54 -17.65 22.12
N ASN A 661 8.37 -17.17 23.05
CA ASN A 661 9.73 -17.66 23.29
C ASN A 661 9.81 -18.97 24.08
N GLY A 662 10.92 -19.70 23.89
CA GLY A 662 11.13 -21.06 24.38
C GLY A 662 11.12 -21.26 25.90
N GLU A 663 10.35 -22.27 26.30
CA GLU A 663 10.30 -22.99 27.58
C GLU A 663 9.65 -22.35 28.83
N MET A 664 9.18 -23.24 29.72
CA MET A 664 7.96 -23.06 30.54
C MET A 664 8.21 -22.85 32.04
N GLN A 665 7.22 -22.24 32.72
CA GLN A 665 6.65 -22.82 33.95
C GLN A 665 5.10 -22.80 33.95
N SER A 666 4.51 -23.41 34.98
CA SER A 666 3.23 -24.14 34.98
C SER A 666 1.92 -23.34 34.79
N ASN A 667 0.90 -24.05 34.28
CA ASN A 667 -0.51 -23.67 34.10
C ASN A 667 -0.89 -22.68 32.97
N ALA A 668 0.06 -22.10 32.24
CA ALA A 668 -0.25 -21.17 31.13
C ALA A 668 -0.66 -21.85 29.80
N LYS A 669 -0.35 -23.14 29.60
CA LYS A 669 -0.42 -23.81 28.28
C LYS A 669 -1.82 -23.83 27.65
N ASP A 670 -2.88 -24.09 28.43
CA ASP A 670 -4.23 -24.23 27.88
C ASP A 670 -4.82 -22.89 27.43
N VAL A 671 -4.57 -21.81 28.18
CA VAL A 671 -5.09 -20.47 27.87
C VAL A 671 -4.47 -19.93 26.58
N THR A 672 -3.15 -20.06 26.41
CA THR A 672 -2.48 -19.66 25.16
C THR A 672 -2.93 -20.52 23.97
N THR A 673 -3.14 -21.82 24.18
CA THR A 673 -3.60 -22.73 23.12
C THR A 673 -5.03 -22.40 22.66
N GLN A 674 -5.95 -22.15 23.60
CA GLN A 674 -7.32 -21.70 23.31
C GLN A 674 -7.34 -20.33 22.61
N PHE A 675 -6.54 -19.37 23.09
CA PHE A 675 -6.43 -18.04 22.49
C PHE A 675 -5.92 -18.10 21.04
N LEU A 676 -4.90 -18.91 20.75
CA LEU A 676 -4.40 -19.11 19.39
C LEU A 676 -5.38 -19.87 18.50
N ALA A 677 -6.15 -20.83 19.06
CA ALA A 677 -7.21 -21.51 18.33
C ALA A 677 -8.36 -20.55 17.96
N GLU A 678 -8.77 -19.68 18.89
CA GLU A 678 -9.81 -18.65 18.70
C GLU A 678 -9.37 -17.60 17.66
N LEU A 679 -8.15 -17.06 17.81
CA LEU A 679 -7.57 -16.11 16.87
C LEU A 679 -7.49 -16.69 15.45
N ARG A 680 -7.08 -17.96 15.31
CA ARG A 680 -7.03 -18.64 14.01
C ARG A 680 -8.39 -18.66 13.33
N VAL A 681 -9.49 -18.91 14.06
CA VAL A 681 -10.85 -18.88 13.49
C VAL A 681 -11.16 -17.47 12.97
N TYR A 682 -10.98 -16.45 13.82
CA TYR A 682 -11.25 -15.06 13.47
C TYR A 682 -10.40 -14.51 12.31
N THR A 683 -9.17 -15.00 12.12
CA THR A 683 -8.31 -14.61 10.99
C THR A 683 -8.53 -15.45 9.72
N THR A 684 -9.24 -16.59 9.83
CA THR A 684 -9.55 -17.47 8.69
C THR A 684 -10.90 -17.11 8.04
N LEU A 685 -11.88 -16.71 8.86
CA LEU A 685 -13.24 -16.41 8.37
C LEU A 685 -13.30 -15.04 7.69
N ALA A 686 -13.94 -14.99 6.53
CA ALA A 686 -14.47 -13.73 6.01
C ALA A 686 -15.57 -13.18 6.94
N ARG A 687 -15.75 -11.85 6.98
CA ARG A 687 -16.78 -11.19 7.81
C ARG A 687 -18.18 -11.72 7.47
N HIS A 688 -18.99 -11.96 8.50
CA HIS A 688 -20.35 -12.47 8.37
C HIS A 688 -21.29 -11.75 9.35
N ARG A 689 -22.56 -11.53 8.96
CA ARG A 689 -23.53 -10.81 9.80
C ARG A 689 -23.77 -11.46 11.17
N ASN A 690 -23.86 -12.80 11.20
CA ASN A 690 -24.16 -13.59 12.40
C ASN A 690 -22.90 -14.12 13.13
N ILE A 691 -21.71 -13.57 12.84
CA ILE A 691 -20.47 -13.86 13.58
C ILE A 691 -19.89 -12.52 14.05
N THR A 692 -19.37 -12.46 15.27
CA THR A 692 -18.74 -11.25 15.81
C THR A 692 -17.50 -10.88 14.99
N ALA A 693 -17.43 -9.67 14.45
CA ALA A 693 -16.33 -9.24 13.60
C ALA A 693 -15.03 -9.03 14.38
N PHE A 694 -13.92 -9.55 13.84
CA PHE A 694 -12.56 -9.31 14.33
C PHE A 694 -11.97 -8.03 13.74
N LEU A 695 -11.24 -7.29 14.58
CA LEU A 695 -10.70 -5.96 14.29
C LEU A 695 -9.17 -5.84 14.47
N GLY A 696 -8.49 -6.81 15.07
CA GLY A 696 -7.02 -6.80 15.23
C GLY A 696 -6.49 -7.48 16.50
N CYS A 697 -5.19 -7.35 16.77
CA CYS A 697 -4.54 -7.88 17.97
C CYS A 697 -3.45 -6.91 18.46
N LEU A 698 -3.38 -6.69 19.78
CA LEU A 698 -2.42 -5.78 20.42
C LEU A 698 -1.33 -6.54 21.19
N GLU A 699 -0.09 -6.07 21.15
CA GLU A 699 1.02 -6.72 21.84
C GLU A 699 0.85 -6.67 23.37
N ASN A 700 1.03 -7.81 24.07
CA ASN A 700 0.74 -7.99 25.51
C ASN A 700 -0.73 -7.72 25.92
N VAL A 701 -1.63 -7.49 24.96
CA VAL A 701 -2.94 -6.84 25.16
C VAL A 701 -4.08 -7.46 24.29
N GLY A 702 -3.73 -8.31 23.31
CA GLY A 702 -4.50 -9.31 22.53
C GLY A 702 -5.69 -8.85 21.66
N MET A 703 -6.65 -9.75 21.39
CA MET A 703 -7.66 -9.64 20.31
C MET A 703 -8.70 -8.52 20.47
N VAL A 704 -9.01 -7.83 19.37
CA VAL A 704 -9.98 -6.73 19.25
C VAL A 704 -11.19 -7.22 18.43
N LEU A 705 -12.42 -7.02 18.93
CA LEU A 705 -13.69 -7.42 18.30
C LEU A 705 -14.64 -6.20 18.14
N GLU A 706 -15.79 -6.37 17.48
CA GLU A 706 -16.86 -5.34 17.42
C GLU A 706 -17.70 -5.26 18.71
N TYR A 707 -18.29 -4.09 19.01
CA TYR A 707 -19.27 -3.99 20.11
C TYR A 707 -20.64 -4.48 19.66
N LEU A 708 -21.25 -5.30 20.51
CA LEU A 708 -22.60 -5.80 20.38
C LEU A 708 -23.38 -5.34 21.61
N GLU A 709 -24.22 -4.32 21.43
CA GLU A 709 -25.15 -3.92 22.47
C GLU A 709 -26.33 -4.90 22.49
N GLY A 710 -26.33 -5.80 23.47
CA GLY A 710 -27.25 -6.93 23.49
C GLY A 710 -27.19 -7.73 24.78
N ARG A 711 -27.93 -8.84 24.81
CA ARG A 711 -27.96 -9.82 25.90
C ARG A 711 -27.78 -11.23 25.35
N THR A 712 -27.43 -12.19 26.20
CA THR A 712 -27.26 -13.57 25.73
C THR A 712 -28.61 -14.15 25.29
N LEU A 713 -28.62 -15.08 24.33
CA LEU A 713 -29.84 -15.77 23.92
C LEU A 713 -30.48 -16.51 25.10
N TYR A 714 -29.70 -16.95 26.09
CA TYR A 714 -30.18 -17.47 27.37
C TYR A 714 -31.03 -16.44 28.13
N ASP A 715 -30.56 -15.20 28.28
CA ASP A 715 -31.31 -14.13 28.95
C ASP A 715 -32.57 -13.76 28.17
N VAL A 716 -32.50 -13.69 26.83
CA VAL A 716 -33.69 -13.49 25.97
C VAL A 716 -34.74 -14.57 26.22
N ILE A 717 -34.34 -15.85 26.26
CA ILE A 717 -35.26 -16.98 26.49
C ILE A 717 -35.83 -16.96 27.91
N ARG A 718 -35.04 -16.54 28.91
CA ARG A 718 -35.46 -16.49 30.32
C ARG A 718 -36.40 -15.31 30.61
N GLU A 719 -36.13 -14.14 30.02
CA GLU A 719 -36.84 -12.88 30.31
C GLU A 719 -38.05 -12.67 29.38
N GLU A 720 -37.96 -13.09 28.12
CA GLU A 720 -39.08 -13.09 27.16
C GLU A 720 -39.79 -14.45 27.10
N ALA A 721 -39.69 -15.28 28.15
CA ALA A 721 -40.20 -16.65 28.15
C ALA A 721 -41.68 -16.76 27.73
N ASP A 722 -42.50 -15.79 28.13
CA ASP A 722 -43.94 -15.76 27.81
C ASP A 722 -44.23 -15.11 26.45
N THR A 723 -43.42 -14.14 26.02
CA THR A 723 -43.48 -13.53 24.67
C THR A 723 -43.06 -14.53 23.59
N LEU A 724 -41.98 -15.28 23.84
CA LEU A 724 -41.47 -16.35 22.97
C LEU A 724 -42.34 -17.60 22.97
N ARG A 725 -43.12 -17.87 24.03
CA ARG A 725 -44.09 -18.97 24.07
C ARG A 725 -45.14 -18.86 22.96
N GLY A 726 -45.51 -17.65 22.54
CA GLY A 726 -46.42 -17.40 21.40
C GLY A 726 -45.73 -17.12 20.07
N ALA A 727 -44.53 -16.54 20.07
CA ALA A 727 -43.88 -16.00 18.86
C ALA A 727 -43.12 -17.05 18.03
N ARG A 728 -43.84 -18.01 17.41
CA ARG A 728 -43.24 -19.02 16.50
C ARG A 728 -42.35 -18.41 15.40
N ALA A 729 -42.74 -17.26 14.85
CA ALA A 729 -41.95 -16.56 13.83
C ALA A 729 -40.58 -16.10 14.35
N LYS A 730 -40.52 -15.49 15.54
CA LYS A 730 -39.27 -15.03 16.19
C LYS A 730 -38.33 -16.20 16.51
N LYS A 731 -38.88 -17.32 17.00
CA LYS A 731 -38.12 -18.58 17.20
C LYS A 731 -37.52 -19.12 15.89
N VAL A 732 -38.27 -19.09 14.78
CA VAL A 732 -37.79 -19.52 13.45
C VAL A 732 -36.75 -18.56 12.88
N ASP A 733 -36.89 -17.26 13.10
CA ASP A 733 -35.93 -16.27 12.60
C ASP A 733 -34.55 -16.42 13.27
N TYR A 734 -34.48 -16.43 14.60
CA TYR A 734 -33.23 -16.73 15.32
C TYR A 734 -32.62 -18.08 14.91
N HIS A 735 -33.45 -19.11 14.67
CA HIS A 735 -32.97 -20.40 14.19
C HIS A 735 -32.32 -20.30 12.80
N ASN A 736 -32.93 -19.57 11.86
CA ASN A 736 -32.37 -19.35 10.53
C ASN A 736 -31.07 -18.53 10.59
N GLN A 737 -31.03 -17.47 11.41
CA GLN A 737 -29.82 -16.67 11.63
C GLN A 737 -28.67 -17.50 12.24
N LEU A 738 -29.00 -18.46 13.12
CA LEU A 738 -28.03 -19.39 13.70
C LEU A 738 -27.46 -20.34 12.64
N LEU A 739 -28.34 -20.90 11.79
CA LEU A 739 -27.92 -21.75 10.68
C LEU A 739 -27.08 -20.99 9.65
N ASP A 740 -27.38 -19.72 9.37
CA ASP A 740 -26.62 -18.84 8.46
C ASP A 740 -25.18 -18.68 8.97
N GLY A 741 -25.01 -18.29 10.24
CA GLY A 741 -23.69 -18.16 10.89
C GLY A 741 -22.90 -19.48 10.97
N LEU A 742 -23.56 -20.59 11.30
CA LEU A 742 -22.90 -21.90 11.37
C LEU A 742 -22.55 -22.45 9.98
N THR A 743 -23.39 -22.22 8.96
CA THR A 743 -23.11 -22.64 7.58
C THR A 743 -21.90 -21.88 7.03
N HIS A 744 -21.79 -20.58 7.32
CA HIS A 744 -20.60 -19.79 7.00
C HIS A 744 -19.35 -20.36 7.68
N LEU A 745 -19.39 -20.63 8.99
CA LEU A 745 -18.29 -21.26 9.73
C LEU A 745 -17.88 -22.62 9.12
N HIS A 746 -18.85 -23.49 8.83
CA HIS A 746 -18.62 -24.82 8.27
C HIS A 746 -18.06 -24.80 6.84
N SER A 747 -18.32 -23.74 6.07
CA SER A 747 -17.76 -23.59 4.72
C SER A 747 -16.23 -23.45 4.68
N TYR A 748 -15.61 -23.11 5.81
CA TYR A 748 -14.16 -23.08 6.01
C TYR A 748 -13.60 -24.37 6.67
N GLY A 749 -14.41 -25.43 6.78
CA GLY A 749 -14.01 -26.69 7.42
C GLY A 749 -13.83 -26.59 8.93
N LEU A 750 -14.48 -25.61 9.58
CA LEU A 750 -14.43 -25.35 11.02
C LEU A 750 -15.78 -25.64 11.67
N SER A 751 -15.80 -26.06 12.93
CA SER A 751 -16.99 -26.14 13.77
C SER A 751 -16.76 -25.42 15.08
N HIS A 752 -17.79 -24.81 15.66
CA HIS A 752 -17.69 -23.90 16.82
C HIS A 752 -17.19 -24.60 18.10
N GLY A 753 -17.52 -25.88 18.28
CA GLY A 753 -17.05 -26.73 19.39
C GLY A 753 -17.62 -26.43 20.79
N ASP A 754 -18.23 -25.26 21.03
CA ASP A 754 -18.91 -24.93 22.30
C ASP A 754 -20.12 -24.00 22.05
N LEU A 755 -21.09 -24.50 21.28
CA LEU A 755 -22.29 -23.74 20.94
C LEU A 755 -23.31 -23.80 22.09
N SER A 756 -23.30 -22.78 22.94
CA SER A 756 -24.22 -22.61 24.06
C SER A 756 -25.10 -21.36 23.91
N LEU A 757 -26.23 -21.29 24.63
CA LEU A 757 -27.10 -20.10 24.66
C LEU A 757 -26.43 -18.85 25.28
N LEU A 758 -25.29 -19.03 25.95
CA LEU A 758 -24.47 -17.95 26.49
C LEU A 758 -23.47 -17.41 25.45
N ASN A 759 -23.04 -18.24 24.50
CA ASN A 759 -22.09 -17.92 23.42
C ASN A 759 -22.80 -17.38 22.16
N ILE A 760 -24.07 -16.98 22.32
CA ILE A 760 -24.90 -16.33 21.29
C ILE A 760 -25.43 -15.04 21.91
N LEU A 761 -25.03 -13.89 21.36
CA LEU A 761 -25.60 -12.58 21.72
C LEU A 761 -26.72 -12.21 20.77
N VAL A 762 -27.76 -11.55 21.28
CA VAL A 762 -28.83 -10.94 20.49
C VAL A 762 -28.76 -9.42 20.69
N THR A 763 -28.57 -8.67 19.61
CA THR A 763 -28.45 -7.21 19.66
C THR A 763 -29.79 -6.54 19.96
N PHE A 764 -29.83 -5.53 20.83
CA PHE A 764 -31.06 -4.81 21.15
C PHE A 764 -31.64 -4.01 19.98
N SER A 765 -30.79 -3.41 19.13
CA SER A 765 -31.22 -2.53 18.04
C SER A 765 -31.80 -3.27 16.83
N SER A 766 -31.24 -4.43 16.48
CA SER A 766 -31.54 -5.12 15.21
C SER A 766 -32.11 -6.55 15.35
N ASP A 767 -32.30 -7.04 16.58
CA ASP A 767 -32.72 -8.42 16.91
C ASP A 767 -31.87 -9.50 16.19
N THR A 768 -30.65 -9.14 15.76
CA THR A 768 -29.72 -10.02 15.05
C THR A 768 -28.89 -10.80 16.06
N ILE A 769 -28.75 -12.11 15.82
CA ILE A 769 -27.91 -12.96 16.67
C ILE A 769 -26.46 -12.99 16.17
N LYS A 770 -25.48 -13.08 17.07
CA LYS A 770 -24.06 -13.22 16.71
C LYS A 770 -23.35 -14.26 17.58
N LEU A 771 -22.55 -15.09 16.90
CA LEU A 771 -21.72 -16.15 17.49
C LEU A 771 -20.35 -15.59 17.94
N PHE A 772 -19.92 -15.97 19.14
CA PHE A 772 -18.63 -15.58 19.74
C PHE A 772 -18.08 -16.69 20.67
N ASP A 773 -16.85 -16.51 21.15
CA ASP A 773 -16.07 -17.51 21.91
C ASP A 773 -15.77 -18.80 21.11
N PHE A 774 -14.89 -18.67 20.12
CA PHE A 774 -14.42 -19.78 19.30
C PHE A 774 -13.27 -20.58 19.95
N GLY A 775 -13.01 -20.42 21.26
CA GLY A 775 -11.87 -21.02 21.98
C GLY A 775 -11.84 -22.56 22.00
N ARG A 776 -12.92 -23.22 21.57
CA ARG A 776 -13.05 -24.68 21.43
C ARG A 776 -13.28 -25.15 19.99
N SER A 777 -13.08 -24.28 19.00
CA SER A 777 -13.36 -24.64 17.60
C SER A 777 -12.39 -25.68 17.05
N VAL A 778 -12.96 -26.68 16.39
CA VAL A 778 -12.26 -27.84 15.81
C VAL A 778 -12.48 -27.91 14.30
N SER A 779 -11.74 -28.77 13.60
CA SER A 779 -12.06 -29.08 12.21
C SER A 779 -13.40 -29.82 12.12
N ALA A 780 -14.21 -29.49 11.13
CA ALA A 780 -15.51 -30.13 10.89
C ALA A 780 -15.39 -31.64 10.62
N ASP A 781 -14.24 -32.09 10.11
CA ASP A 781 -13.95 -33.51 9.82
C ASP A 781 -13.30 -34.25 11.01
N SER A 782 -13.24 -33.63 12.20
CA SER A 782 -12.62 -34.26 13.37
C SER A 782 -13.51 -35.38 13.95
N VAL A 783 -12.94 -36.59 14.04
CA VAL A 783 -13.60 -37.72 14.68
C VAL A 783 -13.74 -37.46 16.18
N TYR A 784 -14.98 -37.41 16.67
CA TYR A 784 -15.28 -37.26 18.09
C TYR A 784 -14.87 -38.53 18.85
N ALA A 785 -13.82 -38.43 19.68
CA ALA A 785 -13.49 -39.42 20.69
C ALA A 785 -14.15 -39.01 22.02
N SER A 786 -14.76 -39.97 22.73
CA SER A 786 -15.36 -39.67 24.04
C SER A 786 -14.27 -39.53 25.09
N PRO A 787 -14.39 -38.63 26.09
CA PRO A 787 -13.47 -38.59 27.23
C PRO A 787 -13.40 -39.91 28.03
N ASP A 788 -14.36 -40.82 27.84
CA ASP A 788 -14.43 -42.14 28.46
C ASP A 788 -13.53 -43.20 27.78
N ASP A 789 -12.98 -42.93 26.59
CA ASP A 789 -12.20 -43.92 25.81
C ASP A 789 -10.74 -44.09 26.30
N ASP A 790 -10.23 -43.19 27.16
CA ASP A 790 -8.86 -43.19 27.67
C ASP A 790 -8.67 -44.02 28.96
N LEU A 791 -9.01 -45.32 28.92
CA LEU A 791 -8.72 -46.28 30.00
C LEU A 791 -8.17 -47.64 29.50
N ALA A 792 -6.96 -47.65 28.90
CA ALA A 792 -5.93 -48.66 29.20
C ALA A 792 -4.63 -48.49 28.37
N ALA A 793 -3.56 -47.98 28.99
CA ALA A 793 -2.19 -48.24 28.57
C ALA A 793 -1.26 -48.31 29.80
N PRO A 794 -0.40 -49.35 29.94
CA PRO A 794 0.49 -49.50 31.11
C PRO A 794 1.73 -48.60 31.02
N PRO A 795 2.39 -48.29 32.16
CA PRO A 795 3.48 -47.32 32.20
C PRO A 795 4.75 -47.81 31.48
N VAL A 796 5.32 -46.96 30.65
CA VAL A 796 6.58 -47.20 29.93
C VAL A 796 7.78 -47.01 30.88
N SER A 797 8.70 -47.97 30.88
CA SER A 797 9.91 -47.97 31.73
C SER A 797 11.07 -47.17 31.11
N PRO A 798 12.02 -46.64 31.91
CA PRO A 798 13.14 -45.84 31.41
C PRO A 798 14.19 -46.70 30.66
N PRO A 799 14.99 -46.09 29.76
CA PRO A 799 15.94 -46.83 28.94
C PRO A 799 17.16 -47.31 29.74
N ALA A 800 17.46 -48.60 29.67
CA ALA A 800 18.64 -49.21 30.28
C ALA A 800 19.81 -49.30 29.30
N SER A 801 21.02 -49.01 29.81
CA SER A 801 22.30 -49.25 29.14
C SER A 801 22.76 -50.70 29.32
N ALA A 802 23.52 -51.24 28.35
CA ALA A 802 24.35 -52.43 28.56
C ALA A 802 25.56 -52.49 27.61
N VAL A 803 26.76 -52.42 28.20
CA VAL A 803 28.03 -52.99 27.69
C VAL A 803 28.13 -54.45 28.24
N PRO A 804 29.09 -55.32 27.84
CA PRO A 804 30.50 -55.32 28.34
C PRO A 804 31.50 -55.86 27.26
N HIS A 805 32.75 -56.30 27.46
CA HIS A 805 33.76 -56.35 28.56
C HIS A 805 35.09 -55.82 27.92
N GLU A 806 35.82 -54.90 28.53
CA GLU A 806 36.96 -55.11 29.47
C GLU A 806 38.19 -55.87 28.92
N LEU A 807 39.34 -55.17 28.89
CA LEU A 807 40.38 -55.35 29.93
C LEU A 807 41.34 -54.13 29.95
N ALA A 808 41.93 -53.86 31.11
CA ALA A 808 42.60 -52.60 31.43
C ALA A 808 44.11 -52.58 31.12
N LEU A 809 44.70 -51.38 30.97
CA LEU A 809 45.66 -50.79 31.92
C LEU A 809 46.12 -49.37 31.51
N ARG A 810 46.79 -48.69 32.45
CA ARG A 810 47.28 -47.29 32.37
C ARG A 810 48.64 -47.19 31.66
N ASP A 811 48.99 -46.01 31.12
CA ASP A 811 50.08 -45.17 31.69
C ASP A 811 50.30 -43.82 30.95
N GLU A 812 50.99 -42.90 31.61
CA GLU A 812 51.34 -41.55 31.11
C GLU A 812 52.81 -41.43 30.62
N GLY A 813 53.01 -40.91 29.39
CA GLY A 813 54.24 -40.24 28.90
C GLY A 813 55.59 -41.00 28.98
N PRO A 814 56.74 -40.34 28.73
CA PRO A 814 57.01 -39.14 27.92
C PRO A 814 58.06 -39.41 26.78
N ALA A 815 58.57 -38.35 26.13
CA ALA A 815 59.56 -38.42 25.03
C ALA A 815 60.96 -38.93 25.43
N PRO A 816 61.84 -39.31 24.46
CA PRO A 816 62.95 -38.39 24.12
C PRO A 816 63.50 -38.43 22.65
N TYR A 817 64.30 -37.41 22.31
CA TYR A 817 65.31 -37.36 21.22
C TYR A 817 66.56 -38.26 21.55
N PRO A 818 67.61 -38.50 20.70
CA PRO A 818 68.13 -37.67 19.58
C PRO A 818 68.84 -38.33 18.34
N CYS A 819 69.27 -37.46 17.40
CA CYS A 819 70.55 -37.46 16.61
C CYS A 819 70.77 -38.20 15.25
N ALA A 820 71.10 -37.39 14.21
CA ALA A 820 72.11 -37.53 13.10
C ALA A 820 72.06 -38.74 12.11
N ALA A 821 72.39 -38.68 10.80
CA ALA A 821 73.45 -37.92 10.11
C ALA A 821 73.43 -37.99 8.53
N ARG A 822 73.99 -36.95 7.88
CA ARG A 822 74.80 -36.90 6.61
C ARG A 822 74.28 -37.32 5.19
N ARG A 823 74.29 -36.27 4.33
CA ARG A 823 74.90 -36.13 2.96
C ARG A 823 74.40 -36.98 1.76
N GLY A 824 74.05 -36.30 0.66
CA GLY A 824 73.87 -36.86 -0.71
C GLY A 824 75.09 -36.66 -1.63
N PRO A 825 74.91 -36.68 -2.97
CA PRO A 825 75.51 -35.63 -3.81
C PRO A 825 74.68 -35.18 -5.06
N ALA A 826 74.96 -33.95 -5.52
CA ALA A 826 75.22 -33.44 -6.91
C ALA A 826 74.38 -33.91 -8.13
N GLN A 827 74.15 -33.14 -9.22
CA GLN A 827 74.48 -31.76 -9.66
C GLN A 827 73.51 -31.41 -10.84
N GLY A 828 72.93 -30.21 -10.98
CA GLY A 828 73.39 -29.10 -11.87
C GLY A 828 72.17 -28.53 -12.66
N ARG A 829 71.86 -27.23 -12.62
CA ARG A 829 72.22 -26.15 -13.60
C ARG A 829 71.92 -26.49 -15.07
N ALA A 830 71.36 -25.62 -15.93
CA ALA A 830 70.99 -24.19 -15.86
C ALA A 830 69.86 -23.89 -16.90
N ASP A 831 68.91 -22.99 -16.63
CA ASP A 831 68.82 -21.59 -17.11
C ASP A 831 68.30 -21.30 -18.54
N ILE A 832 67.43 -20.28 -18.59
CA ILE A 832 67.24 -19.25 -19.64
C ILE A 832 66.28 -19.52 -20.83
N PRO A 833 65.54 -18.49 -21.31
CA PRO A 833 64.20 -18.66 -21.91
C PRO A 833 64.09 -18.13 -23.36
N GLY A 834 62.90 -18.19 -23.96
CA GLY A 834 62.64 -17.53 -25.25
C GLY A 834 61.20 -17.60 -25.76
N HIS A 835 60.52 -16.46 -25.71
CA HIS A 835 59.44 -16.01 -26.60
C HIS A 835 58.99 -16.90 -27.77
N ALA A 836 57.69 -17.23 -27.78
CA ALA A 836 56.66 -16.70 -28.70
C ALA A 836 56.81 -16.92 -30.25
N PRO A 837 55.74 -16.76 -31.06
CA PRO A 837 54.30 -16.93 -30.77
C PRO A 837 53.52 -17.66 -31.93
N VAL A 838 52.19 -17.62 -31.82
CA VAL A 838 51.29 -17.21 -32.93
C VAL A 838 50.79 -18.25 -33.96
N LEU A 839 49.45 -18.23 -34.08
CA LEU A 839 48.57 -18.57 -35.20
C LEU A 839 48.42 -20.02 -35.71
N ARG A 840 47.21 -20.52 -35.43
CA ARG A 840 46.33 -21.36 -36.29
C ARG A 840 46.51 -21.03 -37.79
N PRO A 841 46.18 -21.94 -38.74
CA PRO A 841 44.78 -21.93 -39.18
C PRO A 841 44.19 -23.25 -39.73
N ARG A 842 42.85 -23.32 -39.69
CA ARG A 842 41.92 -23.75 -40.75
C ARG A 842 41.99 -25.16 -41.40
N ASP A 843 40.80 -25.77 -41.35
CA ASP A 843 40.03 -26.25 -42.51
C ASP A 843 40.18 -27.68 -43.07
N ILE A 844 39.00 -28.35 -43.09
CA ILE A 844 38.43 -29.16 -44.19
C ILE A 844 38.81 -30.65 -44.34
N ALA A 845 37.74 -31.46 -44.21
CA ALA A 845 37.40 -32.69 -44.95
C ALA A 845 37.95 -34.10 -44.57
N ARG A 846 36.95 -34.99 -44.45
CA ARG A 846 36.87 -36.41 -44.94
C ARG A 846 37.76 -37.48 -44.28
N GLY A 847 37.09 -38.55 -43.84
CA GLY A 847 37.74 -39.82 -43.50
C GLY A 847 36.79 -40.85 -42.86
N VAL A 848 35.91 -41.48 -43.64
CA VAL A 848 35.27 -42.76 -43.27
C VAL A 848 36.04 -43.87 -44.00
N PRO A 849 36.26 -45.04 -43.39
CA PRO A 849 35.42 -46.18 -43.81
C PRO A 849 35.12 -47.21 -42.71
N GLY A 850 33.96 -47.87 -42.80
CA GLY A 850 33.90 -49.33 -42.50
C GLY A 850 32.81 -49.86 -41.57
N ARG A 851 31.69 -50.32 -42.18
CA ARG A 851 30.94 -51.57 -41.89
C ARG A 851 30.30 -51.80 -40.49
N ALA A 852 29.14 -52.47 -40.34
CA ALA A 852 28.08 -52.87 -41.29
C ALA A 852 26.84 -53.43 -40.54
N ALA A 853 25.63 -53.25 -41.12
CA ALA A 853 24.44 -54.14 -41.10
C ALA A 853 23.80 -54.55 -39.74
N ARG A 854 22.52 -54.92 -39.59
CA ARG A 854 21.20 -54.84 -40.33
C ARG A 854 20.14 -55.25 -39.26
N GLY A 855 18.85 -54.93 -39.32
CA GLY A 855 18.03 -54.19 -40.28
C GLY A 855 16.60 -53.96 -39.73
N ARG A 856 15.75 -53.27 -40.49
CA ARG A 856 14.32 -53.01 -40.16
C ARG A 856 13.40 -54.11 -40.73
N VAL A 857 12.26 -54.35 -40.08
CA VAL A 857 10.94 -54.44 -40.75
C VAL A 857 9.89 -53.75 -39.86
N GLN A 858 8.89 -53.16 -40.49
CA GLN A 858 7.74 -52.43 -39.94
C GLN A 858 6.49 -52.93 -40.68
N LEU A 859 5.29 -52.93 -40.08
CA LEU A 859 3.96 -52.77 -40.73
C LEU A 859 2.81 -53.08 -39.73
N ARG A 860 1.87 -52.12 -39.58
CA ARG A 860 0.37 -52.22 -39.53
C ARG A 860 -0.34 -53.16 -38.54
N ASP A 861 -1.63 -52.98 -38.22
CA ASP A 861 -2.57 -51.83 -38.11
C ASP A 861 -3.85 -52.38 -37.41
N ASP A 862 -4.80 -51.49 -37.10
CA ASP A 862 -6.26 -51.74 -37.06
C ASP A 862 -7.00 -52.36 -35.84
N LEU A 863 -8.01 -51.57 -35.41
CA LEU A 863 -9.37 -51.93 -34.91
C LEU A 863 -9.49 -52.75 -33.59
N GLY A 864 -10.52 -52.57 -32.74
CA GLY A 864 -11.60 -51.59 -32.73
C GLY A 864 -12.87 -52.09 -31.99
N VAL A 865 -13.43 -51.26 -31.10
CA VAL A 865 -14.87 -51.20 -30.71
C VAL A 865 -15.47 -52.27 -29.75
N SER A 866 -16.40 -51.78 -28.89
CA SER A 866 -17.51 -52.45 -28.15
C SER A 866 -17.29 -53.08 -26.76
N GLY A 867 -18.16 -52.66 -25.82
CA GLY A 867 -18.60 -53.45 -24.64
C GLY A 867 -19.86 -54.29 -24.99
N PRO A 868 -20.86 -54.53 -24.11
CA PRO A 868 -21.10 -53.89 -22.79
C PRO A 868 -21.78 -54.81 -21.71
N VAL A 869 -22.38 -54.20 -20.67
CA VAL A 869 -23.64 -54.63 -19.96
C VAL A 869 -23.61 -55.68 -18.80
N ARG A 870 -23.78 -55.12 -17.57
CA ARG A 870 -24.75 -55.45 -16.48
C ARG A 870 -24.64 -56.66 -15.50
N ALA A 871 -24.43 -56.28 -14.23
CA ALA A 871 -25.43 -56.26 -13.12
C ALA A 871 -25.58 -57.42 -12.10
N GLY A 872 -25.63 -57.01 -10.81
CA GLY A 872 -26.07 -57.78 -9.63
C GLY A 872 -25.58 -57.12 -8.32
N ARG A 873 -26.18 -56.04 -7.79
CA ARG A 873 -27.39 -55.88 -6.93
C ARG A 873 -27.19 -56.17 -5.41
N ARG A 874 -27.47 -55.12 -4.61
CA ARG A 874 -27.75 -55.08 -3.15
C ARG A 874 -26.53 -55.33 -2.23
N GLU A 875 -26.41 -54.73 -1.05
CA GLU A 875 -27.41 -54.07 -0.18
C GLU A 875 -27.09 -52.58 0.15
N ALA A 876 -28.03 -51.90 0.83
CA ALA A 876 -27.91 -50.51 1.23
C ALA A 876 -27.61 -50.39 2.74
N VAL A 877 -26.69 -49.50 3.10
CA VAL A 877 -26.48 -49.03 4.48
C VAL A 877 -26.79 -47.54 4.49
N GLY A 878 -27.76 -47.13 5.31
CA GLY A 878 -28.20 -45.73 5.42
C GLY A 878 -27.26 -44.87 6.28
N PRO A 879 -27.40 -43.54 6.25
CA PRO A 879 -26.54 -42.63 7.00
C PRO A 879 -26.83 -42.71 8.50
N ALA A 880 -25.89 -43.26 9.27
CA ALA A 880 -26.01 -43.37 10.72
C ALA A 880 -25.79 -42.03 11.46
N GLU A 881 -25.18 -41.04 10.81
CA GLU A 881 -24.72 -39.79 11.44
C GLU A 881 -25.84 -38.76 11.65
N GLY A 882 -26.91 -38.80 10.84
CA GLY A 882 -28.07 -37.93 11.04
C GLY A 882 -28.80 -38.17 12.38
N GLN A 883 -28.74 -39.40 12.90
CA GLN A 883 -29.42 -39.76 14.15
C GLN A 883 -28.73 -39.21 15.41
N ALA A 884 -27.45 -38.83 15.35
CA ALA A 884 -26.78 -38.21 16.49
C ALA A 884 -27.26 -36.75 16.68
N ALA A 885 -27.35 -35.99 15.58
CA ALA A 885 -27.87 -34.63 15.57
C ALA A 885 -29.36 -34.57 15.99
N GLU A 886 -30.21 -35.47 15.48
CA GLU A 886 -31.61 -35.58 15.91
C GLU A 886 -31.76 -35.93 17.40
N ARG A 887 -30.86 -36.74 17.97
CA ARG A 887 -30.91 -37.09 19.42
C ARG A 887 -30.51 -35.92 20.33
N LEU A 888 -29.64 -35.01 19.88
CA LEU A 888 -29.32 -33.79 20.61
C LEU A 888 -30.46 -32.75 20.49
N LEU A 889 -30.99 -32.56 19.28
CA LEU A 889 -32.14 -31.68 19.01
C LEU A 889 -33.42 -32.16 19.71
N GLY A 890 -33.65 -33.48 19.78
CA GLY A 890 -34.76 -34.08 20.51
C GLY A 890 -34.69 -33.90 22.03
N ARG A 891 -33.50 -33.74 22.61
CA ARG A 891 -33.33 -33.37 24.04
C ARG A 891 -33.60 -31.88 24.28
N LEU A 892 -33.27 -31.01 23.32
CA LEU A 892 -33.63 -29.59 23.39
C LEU A 892 -35.14 -29.38 23.21
N ALA A 893 -35.81 -30.16 22.35
CA ALA A 893 -37.27 -30.12 22.19
C ALA A 893 -38.07 -30.45 23.47
N GLY A 894 -37.43 -30.98 24.52
CA GLY A 894 -38.04 -31.20 25.84
C GLY A 894 -38.04 -29.99 26.78
N VAL A 895 -37.46 -28.84 26.40
CA VAL A 895 -37.29 -27.65 27.25
C VAL A 895 -37.67 -26.34 26.50
N TRP A 896 -38.35 -26.41 25.35
CA TRP A 896 -38.59 -25.29 24.41
C TRP A 896 -40.06 -24.97 24.09
#